data_AF-A0A8E2DPB0-F1
#
_entry.id   AF-A0A8E2DPB0-F1
#
_cell.length_a   1.000
_cell.length_b   1.000
_cell.length_c   1.000
_cell.angle_alpha   90.00
_cell.angle_beta   90.00
_cell.angle_gamma   90.00
#
_symmetry.space_group_name_H-M   'P 1'
#
loop_
_entity.id
_entity.type
_entity.pdbx_description
1 polymer ?
#
loop_
_entity_poly.entity_id
_entity_poly.type
_entity_poly.pdbx_seq_one_letter_code
_entity_poly.pdbx_strand_id
1 'polypeptide(L)'
;MAGSIPSSKFAAIYDALPADAQQALVEKHLIPLLNSVEKPRARKVLSAATSLQRRHAKIPVLDLRAKKYEINALLDELHRDAKRSFIKDRSHRSDLLTETVDSLAEWLSDIWSVVYEHNVEFLHAHKCLLFAASTLEHIGSGRCPFTNMYVSVTLKRKSGKRIKTFEINGAHNLEEVLLFIWRDLFLSLLATGGEKLKRQVSEMLEEIEDLMGWTALERILYGGRKCPHDLHDDDDDPDYADLTETEDEDDYFTEDDDHDSFFDDPEEPYYGNHWSHRISTQMWPLRKLIQTAMVNVFKKMPSLRLWNALYTASSDPALVEGQLREHLQAVGTSCADSFAAMLDIYAFEGLKDDIVSLLDSHMHLLRPRDAPSLQVAVTTIAEDQTHHARAVQIIEKELLDSARAIRAAVFSSFSQLDDSGNKGELTEILKLRSHANGRQERIEHWVDSISTPSTAAANPMAFAAMMFGFPLPGLDPGEDADPLGYLDMDPNDPDLEDLREEFRPQLKQRFEVWSDTATATRGTHTIVNKVYRELMDTMPFLRASDVVDEMIARLADKPSKHFVCDGLESLSAFAKTLRRRMAEQKRRKEGKTTRAAQAASTSAGPSTAPPQPPVLIPGFAAFFNGAGLGGPGSGGMEDVD
;
A
#
# COMPACT_ATOMS: atom_id res chain seq x y z
N MET A 1 -45.45 -37.01 -3.67
CA MET A 1 -45.81 -35.58 -3.61
C MET A 1 -46.09 -35.21 -2.16
N ALA A 2 -45.08 -34.73 -1.43
CA ALA A 2 -45.27 -34.23 -0.06
C ALA A 2 -45.90 -32.83 -0.17
N GLY A 3 -47.19 -32.70 0.13
CA GLY A 3 -47.90 -31.42 0.10
C GLY A 3 -47.28 -30.46 1.12
N SER A 4 -46.99 -29.21 0.70
CA SER A 4 -46.44 -28.20 1.60
C SER A 4 -47.35 -28.02 2.81
N ILE A 5 -46.79 -28.10 4.01
CA ILE A 5 -47.52 -27.89 5.26
C ILE A 5 -48.14 -26.48 5.19
N PRO A 6 -49.44 -26.30 5.49
CA PRO A 6 -50.13 -25.00 5.37
C PRO A 6 -49.40 -23.83 6.06
N SER A 7 -48.63 -24.12 7.11
CA SER A 7 -47.81 -23.14 7.85
C SER A 7 -46.70 -22.52 7.01
N SER A 8 -46.03 -23.29 6.13
CA SER A 8 -44.95 -22.75 5.29
C SER A 8 -45.50 -21.80 4.22
N LYS A 9 -46.67 -22.14 3.66
CA LYS A 9 -47.38 -21.27 2.71
C LYS A 9 -47.89 -20.00 3.40
N PHE A 10 -48.42 -20.12 4.61
CA PHE A 10 -48.85 -18.95 5.39
C PHE A 10 -47.70 -18.00 5.71
N ALA A 11 -46.56 -18.52 6.18
CA ALA A 11 -45.38 -17.71 6.48
C ALA A 11 -44.89 -16.94 5.24
N ALA A 12 -44.79 -17.61 4.08
CA ALA A 12 -44.41 -16.95 2.84
C ALA A 12 -45.37 -15.82 2.41
N ILE A 13 -46.68 -15.99 2.64
CA ILE A 13 -47.67 -14.94 2.39
C ILE A 13 -47.50 -13.80 3.39
N TYR A 14 -47.39 -14.12 4.69
CA TYR A 14 -47.21 -13.14 5.76
C TYR A 14 -45.98 -12.25 5.51
N ASP A 15 -44.84 -12.86 5.19
CA ASP A 15 -43.57 -12.16 4.94
C ASP A 15 -43.61 -11.31 3.66
N ALA A 16 -44.54 -11.57 2.75
CA ALA A 16 -44.74 -10.79 1.52
C ALA A 16 -45.71 -9.61 1.69
N LEU A 17 -46.46 -9.56 2.80
CA LEU A 17 -47.38 -8.47 3.08
C LEU A 17 -46.64 -7.22 3.59
N PRO A 18 -47.09 -6.01 3.24
CA PRO A 18 -46.67 -4.78 3.90
C PRO A 18 -46.96 -4.83 5.42
N ALA A 19 -46.21 -4.07 6.23
CA ALA A 19 -46.34 -4.07 7.69
C ALA A 19 -47.78 -3.82 8.17
N ASP A 20 -48.49 -2.85 7.57
CA ASP A 20 -49.88 -2.56 7.89
C ASP A 20 -50.82 -3.75 7.62
N ALA A 21 -50.56 -4.49 6.54
CA ALA A 21 -51.33 -5.66 6.17
C ALA A 21 -50.96 -6.89 7.02
N GLN A 22 -49.71 -7.02 7.44
CA GLN A 22 -49.27 -8.01 8.43
C GLN A 22 -49.99 -7.77 9.76
N GLN A 23 -50.01 -6.53 10.23
CA GLN A 23 -50.70 -6.15 11.45
C GLN A 23 -52.21 -6.42 11.33
N ALA A 24 -52.84 -6.01 10.23
CA ALA A 24 -54.25 -6.28 9.98
C ALA A 24 -54.56 -7.79 9.94
N LEU A 25 -53.68 -8.62 9.36
CA LEU A 25 -53.82 -10.07 9.36
C LEU A 25 -53.72 -10.64 10.78
N VAL A 26 -52.75 -10.17 11.58
CA VAL A 26 -52.59 -10.56 12.98
C VAL A 26 -53.86 -10.21 13.76
N GLU A 27 -54.30 -8.96 13.68
CA GLU A 27 -55.45 -8.45 14.44
C GLU A 27 -56.78 -9.10 14.06
N LYS A 28 -57.06 -9.21 12.76
CA LYS A 28 -58.36 -9.69 12.27
C LYS A 28 -58.48 -11.20 12.20
N HIS A 29 -57.37 -11.92 12.03
CA HIS A 29 -57.40 -13.36 11.78
C HIS A 29 -56.62 -14.17 12.83
N LEU A 30 -55.39 -13.79 13.20
CA LEU A 30 -54.58 -14.60 14.12
C LEU A 30 -54.99 -14.42 15.59
N ILE A 31 -55.31 -13.21 16.05
CA ILE A 31 -55.77 -12.97 17.43
C ILE A 31 -57.08 -13.72 17.72
N PRO A 32 -58.13 -13.67 16.88
CA PRO A 32 -59.34 -14.46 17.09
C PRO A 32 -59.07 -15.96 17.11
N LEU A 33 -58.15 -16.46 16.27
CA LEU A 33 -57.73 -17.86 16.30
C LEU A 33 -57.02 -18.21 17.60
N LEU A 34 -56.18 -17.33 18.15
CA LEU A 34 -55.53 -17.56 19.45
C LEU A 34 -56.56 -17.70 20.58
N ASN A 35 -57.65 -16.93 20.52
CA ASN A 35 -58.75 -17.00 21.47
C ASN A 35 -59.57 -18.29 21.38
N SER A 36 -59.53 -19.00 20.26
CA SER A 36 -60.24 -20.28 20.06
C SER A 36 -59.39 -21.51 20.38
N VAL A 37 -58.07 -21.36 20.61
CA VAL A 37 -57.20 -22.47 21.03
C VAL A 37 -57.43 -22.82 22.51
N GLU A 38 -57.26 -24.09 22.87
CA GLU A 38 -57.26 -24.55 24.26
C GLU A 38 -56.36 -23.69 25.17
N LYS A 39 -56.87 -23.36 26.37
CA LYS A 39 -56.20 -22.49 27.35
C LYS A 39 -54.72 -22.82 27.61
N PRO A 40 -54.28 -24.09 27.72
CA PRO A 40 -52.85 -24.41 27.93
C PRO A 40 -51.96 -23.95 26.77
N ARG A 41 -52.42 -24.09 25.52
CA ARG A 41 -51.66 -23.65 24.33
C ARG A 41 -51.66 -22.14 24.21
N ALA A 42 -52.79 -21.49 24.45
CA ALA A 42 -52.88 -20.03 24.48
C ALA A 42 -51.93 -19.42 25.52
N ARG A 43 -51.87 -19.99 26.74
CA ARG A 43 -50.91 -19.60 27.78
C ARG A 43 -49.46 -19.77 27.34
N LYS A 44 -49.13 -20.87 26.63
CA LYS A 44 -47.79 -21.11 26.10
C LYS A 44 -47.38 -20.04 25.07
N VAL A 45 -48.30 -19.69 24.15
CA VAL A 45 -48.07 -18.64 23.14
C VAL A 45 -47.91 -17.27 23.82
N LEU A 46 -48.79 -16.93 24.77
CA LEU A 46 -48.68 -15.67 25.52
C LEU A 46 -47.39 -15.60 26.32
N SER A 47 -46.99 -16.68 26.99
CA SER A 47 -45.70 -16.75 27.70
C SER A 47 -44.51 -16.54 26.76
N ALA A 48 -44.56 -17.10 25.54
CA ALA A 48 -43.52 -16.88 24.54
C ALA A 48 -43.51 -15.42 24.05
N ALA A 49 -44.68 -14.84 23.78
CA ALA A 49 -44.82 -13.44 23.38
C ALA A 49 -44.33 -12.48 24.47
N THR A 50 -44.68 -12.72 25.75
CA THR A 50 -44.18 -11.94 26.89
C THR A 50 -42.66 -12.09 27.05
N SER A 51 -42.12 -13.29 26.82
CA SER A 51 -40.66 -13.50 26.83
C SER A 51 -39.96 -12.69 25.73
N LEU A 52 -40.52 -12.66 24.52
CA LEU A 52 -40.00 -11.85 23.42
C LEU A 52 -40.12 -10.36 23.74
N GLN A 53 -41.29 -9.89 24.22
CA GLN A 53 -41.48 -8.51 24.62
C GLN A 53 -40.44 -8.08 25.67
N ARG A 54 -40.21 -8.89 26.72
CA ARG A 54 -39.19 -8.61 27.74
C ARG A 54 -37.78 -8.57 27.16
N ARG A 55 -37.46 -9.48 26.24
CA ARG A 55 -36.16 -9.53 25.56
C ARG A 55 -35.88 -8.26 24.75
N HIS A 56 -36.91 -7.67 24.16
CA HIS A 56 -36.81 -6.50 23.27
C HIS A 56 -37.29 -5.18 23.91
N ALA A 57 -37.64 -5.16 25.19
CA ALA A 57 -38.20 -3.98 25.85
C ALA A 57 -37.26 -2.76 25.90
N LYS A 58 -35.95 -2.99 25.81
CA LYS A 58 -34.90 -1.96 25.85
C LYS A 58 -34.08 -1.91 24.56
N ILE A 59 -34.72 -2.22 23.43
CA ILE A 59 -34.04 -2.13 22.14
C ILE A 59 -33.74 -0.66 21.81
N PRO A 60 -32.49 -0.28 21.53
CA PRO A 60 -32.19 1.04 21.00
C PRO A 60 -32.92 1.27 19.67
N VAL A 61 -33.41 2.49 19.45
CA VAL A 61 -34.08 2.85 18.20
C VAL A 61 -33.03 3.39 17.24
N LEU A 62 -32.75 2.64 16.16
CA LEU A 62 -31.81 3.08 15.14
C LEU A 62 -32.51 4.05 14.16
N ASP A 63 -32.68 5.31 14.54
CA ASP A 63 -33.26 6.32 13.63
C ASP A 63 -32.20 6.88 12.68
N LEU A 64 -31.93 6.13 11.60
CA LEU A 64 -31.00 6.54 10.53
C LEU A 64 -31.37 7.91 9.94
N ARG A 65 -32.65 8.26 9.88
CA ARG A 65 -33.07 9.54 9.28
C ARG A 65 -32.74 10.70 10.21
N ALA A 66 -33.04 10.57 11.50
CA ALA A 66 -32.67 11.57 12.50
C ALA A 66 -31.14 11.72 12.55
N LYS A 67 -30.41 10.61 12.56
CA LYS A 67 -28.95 10.64 12.58
C LYS A 67 -28.33 11.28 11.34
N LYS A 68 -28.87 11.00 10.15
CA LYS A 68 -28.48 11.70 8.90
C LYS A 68 -28.71 13.20 9.00
N TYR A 69 -29.84 13.63 9.55
CA TYR A 69 -30.15 15.05 9.70
C TYR A 69 -29.17 15.75 10.66
N GLU A 70 -28.90 15.13 11.82
CA GLU A 70 -27.94 15.62 12.81
C GLU A 70 -26.53 15.78 12.21
N ILE A 71 -25.99 14.70 11.64
CA ILE A 71 -24.63 14.67 11.10
C ILE A 71 -24.50 15.62 9.89
N ASN A 72 -25.47 15.64 8.98
CA ASN A 72 -25.44 16.57 7.85
C ASN A 72 -25.48 18.04 8.31
N ALA A 73 -26.19 18.35 9.40
CA ALA A 73 -26.18 19.69 9.96
C ALA A 73 -24.80 20.08 10.51
N LEU A 74 -24.09 19.14 11.15
CA LEU A 74 -22.71 19.35 11.61
C LEU A 74 -21.74 19.53 10.44
N LEU A 75 -21.85 18.71 9.38
CA LEU A 75 -21.05 18.84 8.17
C LEU A 75 -21.31 20.16 7.42
N ASP A 76 -22.57 20.60 7.36
CA ASP A 76 -22.93 21.89 6.77
C ASP A 76 -22.31 23.06 7.56
N GLU A 77 -22.29 22.99 8.89
CA GLU A 77 -21.64 24.01 9.71
C GLU A 77 -20.11 23.95 9.59
N LEU A 78 -19.52 22.76 9.46
CA LEU A 78 -18.10 22.56 9.17
C LEU A 78 -17.70 23.24 7.85
N HIS A 79 -18.51 23.07 6.80
CA HIS A 79 -18.30 23.73 5.51
C HIS A 79 -18.48 25.26 5.60
N ARG A 80 -19.41 25.75 6.41
CA ARG A 80 -19.57 27.20 6.65
C ARG A 80 -18.41 27.76 7.46
N ASP A 81 -17.92 27.05 8.47
CA ASP A 81 -16.77 27.45 9.29
C ASP A 81 -15.50 27.53 8.45
N ALA A 82 -15.26 26.54 7.58
CA ALA A 82 -14.15 26.57 6.63
C ALA A 82 -14.16 27.87 5.81
N LYS A 83 -15.31 28.29 5.29
CA LYS A 83 -15.46 29.56 4.55
C LYS A 83 -15.29 30.81 5.41
N ARG A 84 -15.76 30.79 6.67
CA ARG A 84 -15.66 31.93 7.60
C ARG A 84 -14.26 32.14 8.15
N SER A 85 -13.52 31.05 8.38
CA SER A 85 -12.17 31.07 8.94
C SER A 85 -11.15 31.80 8.05
N PHE A 86 -11.41 31.88 6.74
CA PHE A 86 -10.63 32.73 5.83
C PHE A 86 -10.74 34.24 6.13
N ILE A 87 -11.80 34.67 6.82
CA ILE A 87 -12.08 36.09 7.09
C ILE A 87 -11.91 36.41 8.59
N LYS A 88 -12.01 35.42 9.49
CA LYS A 88 -11.94 35.58 10.95
C LYS A 88 -10.93 34.60 11.57
N ASP A 89 -10.11 35.10 12.49
CA ASP A 89 -8.98 34.41 13.14
C ASP A 89 -9.28 33.15 13.99
N ARG A 90 -10.53 32.69 14.12
CA ARG A 90 -10.84 31.48 14.92
C ARG A 90 -11.78 30.55 14.16
N SER A 91 -11.26 29.38 13.78
CA SER A 91 -12.03 28.26 13.24
C SER A 91 -12.55 27.37 14.37
N HIS A 92 -13.80 26.92 14.24
CA HIS A 92 -14.42 25.92 15.12
C HIS A 92 -14.33 24.49 14.55
N ARG A 93 -13.47 24.27 13.55
CA ARG A 93 -13.32 22.99 12.85
C ARG A 93 -13.08 21.81 13.80
N SER A 94 -12.22 21.97 14.80
CA SER A 94 -11.90 20.88 15.74
C SER A 94 -13.09 20.46 16.59
N ASP A 95 -13.87 21.44 17.09
CA ASP A 95 -15.03 21.17 17.93
C ASP A 95 -16.13 20.45 17.13
N LEU A 96 -16.41 20.92 15.91
CA LEU A 96 -17.40 20.32 15.02
C LEU A 96 -17.03 18.90 14.58
N LEU A 97 -15.74 18.65 14.31
CA LEU A 97 -15.25 17.31 14.00
C LEU A 97 -15.39 16.38 15.21
N THR A 98 -15.03 16.86 16.40
CA THR A 98 -15.14 16.08 17.65
C THR A 98 -16.60 15.72 17.92
N GLU A 99 -17.50 16.70 17.83
CA GLU A 99 -18.94 16.47 18.01
C GLU A 99 -19.52 15.47 17.00
N THR A 100 -19.07 15.54 15.74
CA THR A 100 -19.47 14.58 14.70
C THR A 100 -19.01 13.17 15.05
N VAL A 101 -17.74 13.02 15.45
CA VAL A 101 -17.13 11.72 15.77
C VAL A 101 -17.72 11.12 17.04
N ASP A 102 -17.91 11.92 18.10
CA ASP A 102 -18.54 11.50 19.35
C ASP A 102 -19.99 11.03 19.10
N SER A 103 -20.74 11.79 18.31
CA SER A 103 -22.10 11.44 17.92
C SER A 103 -22.16 10.10 17.18
N LEU A 104 -21.20 9.81 16.28
CA LEU A 104 -21.09 8.49 15.63
C LEU A 104 -20.67 7.40 16.62
N ALA A 105 -19.63 7.64 17.43
CA ALA A 105 -19.08 6.70 18.39
C ALA A 105 -20.12 6.19 19.41
N GLU A 106 -20.95 7.09 19.95
CA GLU A 106 -22.05 6.71 20.84
C GLU A 106 -23.06 5.80 20.13
N TRP A 107 -23.38 6.13 18.87
CA TRP A 107 -24.36 5.39 18.08
C TRP A 107 -23.90 3.98 17.69
N LEU A 108 -22.58 3.76 17.55
CA LEU A 108 -22.01 2.44 17.29
C LEU A 108 -22.36 1.43 18.40
N SER A 109 -22.40 1.86 19.66
CA SER A 109 -22.82 1.00 20.77
C SER A 109 -24.28 0.55 20.65
N ASP A 110 -25.16 1.45 20.20
CA ASP A 110 -26.58 1.14 19.98
C ASP A 110 -26.77 0.15 18.82
N ILE A 111 -26.07 0.38 17.70
CA ILE A 111 -26.09 -0.51 16.54
C ILE A 111 -25.63 -1.92 16.95
N TRP A 112 -24.52 -2.02 17.67
CA TRP A 112 -23.99 -3.30 18.16
C TRP A 112 -25.00 -4.03 19.06
N SER A 113 -25.62 -3.32 20.00
CA SER A 113 -26.63 -3.90 20.90
C SER A 113 -27.84 -4.47 20.15
N VAL A 114 -28.32 -3.76 19.12
CA VAL A 114 -29.43 -4.22 18.27
C VAL A 114 -29.08 -5.52 17.54
N VAL A 115 -27.90 -5.61 16.94
CA VAL A 115 -27.53 -6.79 16.12
C VAL A 115 -27.08 -7.97 16.96
N TYR A 116 -26.32 -7.76 18.04
CA TYR A 116 -25.70 -8.82 18.81
C TYR A 116 -26.56 -9.30 19.98
N GLU A 117 -27.18 -8.38 20.73
CA GLU A 117 -27.96 -8.77 21.91
C GLU A 117 -29.42 -9.06 21.57
N HIS A 118 -30.00 -8.23 20.70
CA HIS A 118 -31.38 -8.39 20.28
C HIS A 118 -31.54 -9.32 19.09
N ASN A 119 -30.54 -9.45 18.21
CA ASN A 119 -30.61 -10.29 17.00
C ASN A 119 -31.76 -9.89 16.07
N VAL A 120 -31.94 -8.59 15.83
CA VAL A 120 -32.99 -8.05 14.96
C VAL A 120 -32.45 -6.91 14.10
N GLU A 121 -33.22 -6.49 13.11
CA GLU A 121 -32.93 -5.32 12.26
C GLU A 121 -31.57 -5.32 11.55
N PHE A 122 -30.99 -6.51 11.29
CA PHE A 122 -29.65 -6.66 10.70
C PHE A 122 -29.41 -5.81 9.44
N LEU A 123 -30.37 -5.77 8.51
CA LEU A 123 -30.26 -4.97 7.28
C LEU A 123 -30.27 -3.46 7.57
N HIS A 124 -31.05 -3.03 8.55
CA HIS A 124 -31.14 -1.61 8.92
C HIS A 124 -29.90 -1.16 9.69
N ALA A 125 -29.41 -1.99 10.61
CA ALA A 125 -28.13 -1.79 11.28
C ALA A 125 -26.96 -1.72 10.29
N HIS A 126 -26.94 -2.56 9.27
CA HIS A 126 -25.94 -2.49 8.20
C HIS A 126 -25.96 -1.14 7.46
N LYS A 127 -27.16 -0.64 7.10
CA LYS A 127 -27.30 0.70 6.50
C LYS A 127 -26.84 1.83 7.43
N CYS A 128 -26.98 1.64 8.74
CA CYS A 128 -26.46 2.59 9.73
C CYS A 128 -24.93 2.58 9.75
N LEU A 129 -24.30 1.41 9.68
CA LEU A 129 -22.84 1.26 9.60
C LEU A 129 -22.28 1.84 8.29
N LEU A 130 -22.91 1.58 7.15
CA LEU A 130 -22.53 2.19 5.86
C LEU A 130 -22.58 3.72 5.92
N PHE A 131 -23.63 4.28 6.55
CA PHE A 131 -23.72 5.72 6.74
C PHE A 131 -22.59 6.28 7.62
N ALA A 132 -22.26 5.59 8.72
CA ALA A 132 -21.14 5.98 9.57
C ALA A 132 -19.80 5.92 8.81
N ALA A 133 -19.52 4.83 8.09
CA ALA A 133 -18.32 4.68 7.25
C ALA A 133 -18.18 5.79 6.21
N SER A 134 -19.24 6.05 5.43
CA SER A 134 -19.24 7.12 4.42
C SER A 134 -19.06 8.51 5.03
N THR A 135 -19.58 8.74 6.24
CA THR A 135 -19.36 10.00 6.97
C THR A 135 -17.89 10.16 7.35
N LEU A 136 -17.25 9.10 7.86
CA LEU A 136 -15.83 9.10 8.24
C LEU A 136 -14.91 9.37 7.04
N GLU A 137 -15.21 8.74 5.90
CA GLU A 137 -14.51 8.98 4.64
C GLU A 137 -14.63 10.45 4.22
N HIS A 138 -15.85 11.00 4.25
CA HIS A 138 -16.10 12.40 3.88
C HIS A 138 -15.30 13.38 4.73
N ILE A 139 -15.26 13.21 6.05
CA ILE A 139 -14.50 14.10 6.95
C ILE A 139 -12.98 13.84 6.92
N GLY A 140 -12.54 12.63 6.58
CA GLY A 140 -11.13 12.25 6.49
C GLY A 140 -10.37 12.92 5.34
N SER A 141 -11.08 13.35 4.29
CA SER A 141 -10.50 14.04 3.13
C SER A 141 -9.80 15.38 3.47
N GLY A 142 -10.12 16.03 4.59
CA GLY A 142 -9.52 17.32 5.00
C GLY A 142 -8.46 17.19 6.10
N ARG A 143 -7.20 16.99 5.72
CA ARG A 143 -6.08 16.58 6.61
C ARG A 143 -5.70 17.62 7.68
N CYS A 144 -5.49 17.12 8.91
CA CYS A 144 -4.63 17.59 10.02
C CYS A 144 -5.26 17.39 11.44
N PRO A 145 -6.51 17.82 11.74
CA PRO A 145 -7.10 17.57 13.06
C PRO A 145 -7.61 16.13 13.23
N PHE A 146 -8.03 15.51 12.12
CA PHE A 146 -8.69 14.20 12.11
C PHE A 146 -7.76 13.04 12.47
N THR A 147 -6.47 13.17 12.14
CA THR A 147 -5.45 12.13 12.37
C THR A 147 -4.97 12.05 13.82
N ASN A 148 -5.07 13.15 14.58
CA ASN A 148 -4.59 13.26 15.96
C ASN A 148 -5.72 13.26 17.00
N MET A 149 -6.95 12.99 16.58
CA MET A 149 -8.12 12.99 17.47
C MET A 149 -8.15 11.71 18.30
N TYR A 150 -8.14 11.82 19.62
CA TYR A 150 -8.34 10.68 20.50
C TYR A 150 -9.83 10.34 20.61
N VAL A 151 -10.21 9.10 20.29
CA VAL A 151 -11.58 8.60 20.33
C VAL A 151 -11.63 7.34 21.19
N SER A 152 -12.50 7.33 22.19
CA SER A 152 -12.72 6.15 23.04
C SER A 152 -14.12 5.59 22.82
N VAL A 153 -14.22 4.36 22.30
CA VAL A 153 -15.50 3.66 22.15
C VAL A 153 -15.55 2.49 23.12
N THR A 154 -16.61 2.39 23.93
CA THR A 154 -16.80 1.25 24.82
C THR A 154 -18.11 0.53 24.53
N LEU A 155 -18.02 -0.70 24.03
CA LEU A 155 -19.17 -1.57 23.82
C LEU A 155 -19.53 -2.27 25.13
N LYS A 156 -20.79 -2.16 25.55
CA LYS A 156 -21.30 -2.74 26.80
C LYS A 156 -22.53 -3.60 26.55
N ARG A 157 -22.64 -4.70 27.29
CA ARG A 157 -23.87 -5.49 27.35
C ARG A 157 -24.98 -4.73 28.06
N LYS A 158 -26.23 -5.18 27.91
CA LYS A 158 -27.38 -4.77 28.76
C LYS A 158 -27.14 -4.87 30.25
N SER A 159 -26.30 -5.81 30.69
CA SER A 159 -25.93 -5.94 32.10
C SER A 159 -24.99 -4.84 32.59
N GLY A 160 -24.49 -3.99 31.69
CA GLY A 160 -23.41 -3.03 31.95
C GLY A 160 -22.02 -3.66 31.82
N LYS A 161 -21.90 -4.98 31.65
CA LYS A 161 -20.60 -5.64 31.48
C LYS A 161 -19.94 -5.16 30.18
N ARG A 162 -18.73 -4.63 30.31
CA ARG A 162 -17.87 -4.22 29.20
C ARG A 162 -17.54 -5.42 28.32
N ILE A 163 -17.59 -5.22 27.01
CA ILE A 163 -17.22 -6.23 26.01
C ILE A 163 -15.85 -5.92 25.45
N LYS A 164 -15.70 -4.72 24.90
CA LYS A 164 -14.45 -4.23 24.35
C LYS A 164 -14.43 -2.71 24.51
N THR A 165 -13.28 -2.17 24.88
CA THR A 165 -12.97 -0.75 24.80
C THR A 165 -11.95 -0.58 23.68
N PHE A 166 -12.17 0.42 22.84
CA PHE A 166 -11.27 0.82 21.79
C PHE A 166 -10.74 2.19 22.15
N GLU A 167 -9.42 2.31 22.27
CA GLU A 167 -8.72 3.57 22.49
C GLU A 167 -7.99 3.88 21.20
N ILE A 168 -8.56 4.81 20.44
CA ILE A 168 -8.19 5.01 19.04
C ILE A 168 -7.55 6.38 18.91
N ASN A 169 -6.34 6.40 18.34
CA ASN A 169 -5.73 7.65 17.90
C ASN A 169 -6.07 7.90 16.43
N GLY A 170 -6.67 9.05 16.15
CA GLY A 170 -7.19 9.43 14.84
C GLY A 170 -8.57 8.85 14.57
N ALA A 171 -9.52 9.72 14.20
CA ALA A 171 -10.90 9.31 13.98
C ALA A 171 -11.11 8.46 12.70
N HIS A 172 -10.12 8.42 11.78
CA HIS A 172 -10.11 7.48 10.65
C HIS A 172 -10.06 6.03 11.12
N ASN A 173 -9.40 5.77 12.25
CA ASN A 173 -9.28 4.43 12.82
C ASN A 173 -10.57 3.95 13.50
N LEU A 174 -11.64 4.77 13.58
CA LEU A 174 -12.98 4.33 13.99
C LEU A 174 -13.54 3.24 13.04
N GLU A 175 -12.96 3.11 11.84
CA GLU A 175 -13.12 1.95 10.97
C GLU A 175 -12.91 0.61 11.70
N GLU A 176 -11.95 0.49 12.62
CA GLU A 176 -11.74 -0.76 13.38
C GLU A 176 -13.02 -1.16 14.13
N VAL A 177 -13.70 -0.18 14.75
CA VAL A 177 -14.93 -0.42 15.51
C VAL A 177 -16.06 -0.83 14.57
N LEU A 178 -16.17 -0.18 13.41
CA LEU A 178 -17.18 -0.51 12.40
C LEU A 178 -17.03 -1.96 11.94
N LEU A 179 -15.82 -2.37 11.57
CA LEU A 179 -15.51 -3.73 11.11
C LEU A 179 -15.69 -4.78 12.21
N PHE A 180 -15.38 -4.43 13.47
CA PHE A 180 -15.72 -5.27 14.62
C PHE A 180 -17.24 -5.50 14.74
N ILE A 181 -18.04 -4.45 14.59
CA ILE A 181 -19.50 -4.54 14.69
C ILE A 181 -20.07 -5.32 13.50
N TRP A 182 -19.55 -5.11 12.28
CA TRP A 182 -19.94 -5.91 11.11
C TRP A 182 -19.65 -7.39 11.31
N ARG A 183 -18.49 -7.76 11.88
CA ARG A 183 -18.19 -9.15 12.24
C ARG A 183 -19.27 -9.74 13.13
N ASP A 184 -19.60 -9.07 14.25
CA ASP A 184 -20.61 -9.53 15.19
C ASP A 184 -22.02 -9.56 14.58
N LEU A 185 -22.33 -8.60 13.70
CA LEU A 185 -23.58 -8.55 12.93
C LEU A 185 -23.70 -9.81 12.06
N PHE A 186 -22.70 -10.12 11.25
CA PHE A 186 -22.73 -11.26 10.35
C PHE A 186 -22.79 -12.59 11.10
N LEU A 187 -22.00 -12.76 12.17
CA LEU A 187 -22.05 -13.97 12.99
C LEU A 187 -23.43 -14.17 13.63
N SER A 188 -24.03 -13.09 14.16
CA SER A 188 -25.35 -13.12 14.77
C SER A 188 -26.45 -13.40 13.74
N LEU A 189 -26.35 -12.81 12.55
CA LEU A 189 -27.24 -13.02 11.42
C LEU A 189 -27.19 -14.47 10.90
N LEU A 190 -25.99 -15.04 10.76
CA LEU A 190 -25.81 -16.44 10.37
C LEU A 190 -26.31 -17.40 11.44
N ALA A 191 -26.08 -17.07 12.71
CA ALA A 191 -26.49 -17.90 13.83
C ALA A 191 -28.02 -17.93 14.01
N THR A 192 -28.69 -16.79 13.81
CA THR A 192 -30.09 -16.60 14.26
C THR A 192 -31.06 -16.15 13.18
N GLY A 193 -30.58 -15.56 12.09
CA GLY A 193 -31.40 -15.08 10.99
C GLY A 193 -32.03 -16.22 10.19
N GLY A 194 -33.15 -15.90 9.52
CA GLY A 194 -33.77 -16.81 8.57
C GLY A 194 -32.96 -16.92 7.27
N GLU A 195 -33.17 -18.00 6.50
CA GLU A 195 -32.44 -18.27 5.26
C GLU A 195 -32.51 -17.13 4.23
N LYS A 196 -33.63 -16.40 4.17
CA LYS A 196 -33.77 -15.22 3.31
C LYS A 196 -32.77 -14.11 3.70
N LEU A 197 -32.61 -13.85 5.00
CA LEU A 197 -31.68 -12.84 5.50
C LEU A 197 -30.23 -13.29 5.34
N LYS A 198 -29.92 -14.58 5.57
CA LYS A 198 -28.56 -15.10 5.35
C LYS A 198 -28.08 -14.94 3.91
N ARG A 199 -28.98 -15.05 2.92
CA ARG A 199 -28.65 -14.81 1.51
C ARG A 199 -28.27 -13.37 1.20
N GLN A 200 -28.62 -12.41 2.06
CA GLN A 200 -28.28 -11.00 1.89
C GLN A 200 -26.86 -10.69 2.34
N VAL A 201 -26.18 -11.61 3.05
CA VAL A 201 -24.79 -11.39 3.51
C VAL A 201 -23.86 -11.11 2.33
N SER A 202 -24.03 -11.78 1.19
CA SER A 202 -23.19 -11.53 0.01
C SER A 202 -23.35 -10.12 -0.55
N GLU A 203 -24.58 -9.61 -0.62
CA GLU A 203 -24.89 -8.24 -1.07
C GLU A 203 -24.31 -7.20 -0.08
N MET A 204 -24.45 -7.46 1.22
CA MET A 204 -23.88 -6.60 2.27
C MET A 204 -22.34 -6.57 2.26
N LEU A 205 -21.68 -7.66 1.87
CA LEU A 205 -20.22 -7.69 1.70
C LEU A 205 -19.79 -6.91 0.45
N GLU A 206 -20.56 -6.97 -0.64
CA GLU A 206 -20.34 -6.15 -1.83
C GLU A 206 -20.49 -4.65 -1.50
N GLU A 207 -21.52 -4.25 -0.74
CA GLU A 207 -21.70 -2.86 -0.29
C GLU A 207 -20.53 -2.35 0.59
N ILE A 208 -19.89 -3.23 1.38
CA ILE A 208 -18.69 -2.86 2.17
C ILE A 208 -17.46 -2.73 1.27
N GLU A 209 -17.30 -3.62 0.29
CA GLU A 209 -16.20 -3.56 -0.67
C GLU A 209 -16.25 -2.29 -1.51
N ASP A 210 -17.44 -1.94 -2.02
CA ASP A 210 -17.64 -0.72 -2.81
C ASP A 210 -17.30 0.55 -2.02
N LEU A 211 -17.53 0.54 -0.70
CA LEU A 211 -17.31 1.71 0.17
C LEU A 211 -15.91 1.78 0.78
N MET A 212 -15.32 0.66 1.17
CA MET A 212 -14.11 0.60 2.01
C MET A 212 -13.00 -0.24 1.40
N GLY A 213 -13.21 -0.79 0.20
CA GLY A 213 -12.27 -1.67 -0.47
C GLY A 213 -12.26 -3.11 0.08
N TRP A 214 -11.55 -3.98 -0.63
CA TRP A 214 -11.51 -5.41 -0.29
C TRP A 214 -10.79 -5.71 1.04
N THR A 215 -9.86 -4.84 1.47
CA THR A 215 -9.10 -4.99 2.72
C THR A 215 -10.04 -4.95 3.94
N ALA A 216 -11.13 -4.17 3.87
CA ALA A 216 -12.17 -4.17 4.88
C ALA A 216 -12.83 -5.56 5.05
N LEU A 217 -13.03 -6.30 3.95
CA LEU A 217 -13.60 -7.65 4.00
C LEU A 217 -12.71 -8.61 4.79
N GLU A 218 -11.41 -8.53 4.59
CA GLU A 218 -10.45 -9.34 5.33
C GLU A 218 -10.40 -8.91 6.80
N ARG A 219 -10.31 -7.61 7.07
CA ARG A 219 -10.25 -7.05 8.43
C ARG A 219 -11.49 -7.39 9.26
N ILE A 220 -12.66 -7.66 8.65
CA ILE A 220 -13.82 -8.20 9.36
C ILE A 220 -13.48 -9.53 10.05
N LEU A 221 -12.64 -10.39 9.49
CA LEU A 221 -12.21 -11.64 10.13
C LEU A 221 -11.37 -11.39 11.39
N TYR A 222 -10.59 -10.31 11.37
CA TYR A 222 -9.71 -9.88 12.46
C TYR A 222 -10.37 -8.87 13.42
N GLY A 223 -11.69 -8.69 13.30
CA GLY A 223 -12.43 -7.76 14.17
C GLY A 223 -11.99 -6.31 14.01
N GLY A 224 -11.59 -5.92 12.80
CA GLY A 224 -11.20 -4.57 12.42
C GLY A 224 -9.71 -4.24 12.57
N ARG A 225 -8.92 -5.10 13.22
CA ARG A 225 -7.46 -4.91 13.35
C ARG A 225 -6.78 -4.95 11.98
N LYS A 226 -5.64 -4.27 11.84
CA LYS A 226 -4.78 -4.36 10.64
C LYS A 226 -4.32 -5.81 10.43
N CYS A 227 -4.19 -6.24 9.18
CA CYS A 227 -3.72 -7.57 8.86
C CYS A 227 -2.20 -7.67 9.08
N PRO A 228 -1.64 -8.85 9.44
CA PRO A 228 -0.20 -8.99 9.67
C PRO A 228 0.67 -8.58 8.47
N HIS A 229 0.17 -8.78 7.24
CA HIS A 229 0.89 -8.43 6.03
C HIS A 229 0.82 -6.93 5.66
N ASP A 230 -0.01 -6.14 6.35
CA ASP A 230 -0.08 -4.69 6.17
C ASP A 230 0.99 -3.95 6.99
N LEU A 231 1.70 -4.65 7.89
CA LEU A 231 2.68 -4.04 8.80
C LEU A 231 4.06 -3.83 8.15
N HIS A 232 4.28 -4.32 6.93
CA HIS A 232 5.60 -4.31 6.27
C HIS A 232 5.81 -3.14 5.28
N ASP A 233 4.76 -2.40 4.94
CA ASP A 233 4.86 -1.29 3.98
C ASP A 233 5.11 0.07 4.67
N ASP A 234 4.92 0.16 6.00
CA ASP A 234 5.08 1.39 6.80
C ASP A 234 6.44 1.40 7.54
N ASP A 235 7.53 1.01 6.87
CA ASP A 235 8.90 0.82 7.41
C ASP A 235 9.58 2.10 8.00
N ASP A 236 8.87 3.23 8.14
CA ASP A 236 9.42 4.52 8.57
C ASP A 236 8.81 5.12 9.85
N ASP A 237 7.87 4.45 10.54
CA ASP A 237 7.35 4.93 11.83
C ASP A 237 7.62 3.94 12.98
N PRO A 238 8.86 3.88 13.50
CA PRO A 238 9.25 3.00 14.61
C PRO A 238 8.57 3.34 15.95
N ASP A 239 7.71 4.36 16.01
CA ASP A 239 7.13 4.87 17.27
C ASP A 239 5.76 4.26 17.64
N TYR A 240 5.21 3.32 16.84
CA TYR A 240 3.95 2.60 17.13
C TYR A 240 4.14 1.15 17.59
N ALA A 241 5.33 0.80 18.08
CA ALA A 241 5.50 -0.41 18.87
C ALA A 241 4.79 -0.26 20.23
N ASP A 242 3.52 -0.69 20.25
CA ASP A 242 2.82 -1.27 21.39
C ASP A 242 3.15 -0.69 22.78
N LEU A 243 2.55 0.46 23.10
CA LEU A 243 2.54 1.04 24.46
C LEU A 243 1.62 0.29 25.44
N THR A 244 1.44 -1.03 25.32
CA THR A 244 0.66 -1.81 26.31
C THR A 244 1.48 -2.77 27.17
N GLU A 245 2.81 -2.87 26.99
CA GLU A 245 3.70 -3.47 27.99
C GLU A 245 4.12 -2.43 29.04
N THR A 246 3.21 -2.12 29.97
CA THR A 246 3.64 -1.64 31.30
C THR A 246 4.25 -2.83 32.04
N GLU A 247 5.56 -3.01 31.90
CA GLU A 247 6.40 -3.75 32.83
C GLU A 247 6.42 -3.00 34.18
N ASP A 248 5.33 -3.07 34.94
CA ASP A 248 5.38 -2.92 36.40
C ASP A 248 5.62 -4.32 36.99
N GLU A 249 6.85 -4.80 36.87
CA GLU A 249 7.38 -5.81 37.79
C GLU A 249 7.64 -5.15 39.16
N ASP A 250 7.21 -5.85 40.20
CA ASP A 250 7.42 -5.61 41.64
C ASP A 250 6.37 -4.76 42.38
N ASP A 251 5.32 -5.42 42.93
CA ASP A 251 5.21 -5.54 44.40
C ASP A 251 4.01 -6.39 44.89
N TYR A 252 4.36 -7.45 45.63
CA TYR A 252 3.65 -8.16 46.72
C TYR A 252 2.21 -8.69 46.54
N PHE A 253 2.17 -10.03 46.39
CA PHE A 253 1.24 -10.97 47.04
C PHE A 253 0.18 -10.37 47.99
N THR A 254 -1.04 -10.27 47.49
CA THR A 254 -2.25 -10.48 48.30
C THR A 254 -3.04 -11.63 47.68
N GLU A 255 -3.02 -12.77 48.36
CA GLU A 255 -3.97 -13.87 48.17
C GLU A 255 -5.38 -13.35 48.52
N ASP A 256 -6.39 -13.72 47.71
CA ASP A 256 -7.81 -13.37 47.78
C ASP A 256 -8.28 -12.07 47.10
N ASP A 257 -8.05 -11.92 45.79
CA ASP A 257 -9.00 -11.17 44.97
C ASP A 257 -9.20 -11.85 43.60
N ASP A 258 -10.47 -12.02 43.22
CA ASP A 258 -10.97 -12.54 41.94
C ASP A 258 -10.61 -11.59 40.78
N HIS A 259 -9.31 -11.38 40.55
CA HIS A 259 -8.80 -10.65 39.41
C HIS A 259 -8.93 -11.53 38.16
N ASP A 260 -10.11 -11.46 37.54
CA ASP A 260 -10.31 -11.70 36.10
C ASP A 260 -9.30 -10.82 35.35
N SER A 261 -8.06 -11.29 35.19
CA SER A 261 -7.03 -10.63 34.39
C SER A 261 -7.46 -10.69 32.92
N PHE A 262 -8.24 -9.67 32.54
CA PHE A 262 -8.78 -9.42 31.21
C PHE A 262 -7.70 -8.93 30.23
N PHE A 263 -6.49 -9.49 30.33
CA PHE A 263 -5.50 -9.34 29.27
C PHE A 263 -6.00 -10.24 28.13
N ASP A 264 -6.46 -9.60 27.05
CA ASP A 264 -6.80 -10.27 25.80
C ASP A 264 -5.57 -11.06 25.36
N ASP A 265 -5.58 -12.37 25.61
CA ASP A 265 -4.52 -13.27 25.17
C ASP A 265 -4.33 -13.08 23.66
N PRO A 266 -3.15 -12.62 23.19
CA PRO A 266 -2.93 -12.29 21.78
C PRO A 266 -3.11 -13.48 20.84
N GLU A 267 -3.18 -14.70 21.37
CA GLU A 267 -3.02 -15.93 20.61
C GLU A 267 -4.16 -16.26 19.62
N GLU A 268 -5.37 -15.69 19.76
CA GLU A 268 -6.47 -15.99 18.82
C GLU A 268 -7.32 -14.76 18.41
N PRO A 269 -6.85 -13.93 17.44
CA PRO A 269 -7.59 -12.74 16.97
C PRO A 269 -8.97 -13.03 16.37
N TYR A 270 -9.26 -14.31 16.12
CA TYR A 270 -10.49 -14.78 15.51
C TYR A 270 -11.65 -14.96 16.49
N TYR A 271 -11.44 -15.01 17.80
CA TYR A 271 -12.52 -15.29 18.76
C TYR A 271 -12.84 -14.12 19.67
N GLY A 272 -14.12 -13.78 19.78
CA GLY A 272 -14.63 -12.85 20.77
C GLY A 272 -14.97 -13.56 22.08
N ASN A 273 -14.39 -13.13 23.20
CA ASN A 273 -14.67 -13.63 24.55
C ASN A 273 -16.17 -13.55 24.93
N HIS A 274 -16.91 -12.65 24.27
CA HIS A 274 -18.34 -12.47 24.49
C HIS A 274 -19.23 -13.41 23.69
N TRP A 275 -18.68 -14.20 22.76
CA TRP A 275 -19.44 -15.07 21.87
C TRP A 275 -19.98 -16.29 22.58
N SER A 276 -21.25 -16.61 22.28
CA SER A 276 -21.78 -17.93 22.60
C SER A 276 -21.25 -18.96 21.62
N HIS A 277 -21.15 -20.23 22.01
CA HIS A 277 -20.76 -21.33 21.11
C HIS A 277 -21.56 -21.34 19.79
N ARG A 278 -22.86 -20.98 19.82
CA ARG A 278 -23.69 -20.86 18.62
C ARG A 278 -23.17 -19.80 17.64
N ILE A 279 -22.65 -18.69 18.14
CA ILE A 279 -22.07 -17.60 17.34
C ILE A 279 -20.67 -18.00 16.86
N SER A 280 -19.82 -18.54 17.74
CA SER A 280 -18.44 -18.94 17.41
C SER A 280 -18.40 -19.97 16.27
N THR A 281 -19.34 -20.91 16.24
CA THR A 281 -19.46 -21.91 15.15
C THR A 281 -19.79 -21.30 13.77
N GLN A 282 -20.26 -20.06 13.71
CA GLN A 282 -20.55 -19.36 12.44
C GLN A 282 -19.32 -18.69 11.83
N MET A 283 -18.16 -18.71 12.50
CA MET A 283 -16.93 -18.12 11.96
C MET A 283 -16.51 -18.78 10.64
N TRP A 284 -16.60 -20.11 10.55
CA TRP A 284 -16.24 -20.82 9.32
C TRP A 284 -17.18 -20.50 8.14
N PRO A 285 -18.52 -20.53 8.30
CA PRO A 285 -19.43 -20.01 7.27
C PRO A 285 -19.14 -18.57 6.84
N LEU A 286 -18.87 -17.67 7.79
CA LEU A 286 -18.55 -16.28 7.49
C LEU A 286 -17.26 -16.15 6.68
N ARG A 287 -16.19 -16.84 7.10
CA ARG A 287 -14.91 -16.90 6.37
C ARG A 287 -15.10 -17.34 4.93
N LYS A 288 -15.91 -18.37 4.68
CA LYS A 288 -16.22 -18.82 3.32
C LYS A 288 -16.94 -17.76 2.49
N LEU A 289 -17.87 -17.01 3.08
CA LEU A 289 -18.60 -15.94 2.39
C LEU A 289 -17.66 -14.76 2.05
N ILE A 290 -16.80 -14.35 3.00
CA ILE A 290 -15.79 -13.31 2.80
C ILE A 290 -14.79 -13.73 1.73
N GLN A 291 -14.24 -14.94 1.82
CA GLN A 291 -13.34 -15.49 0.81
C GLN A 291 -14.00 -15.51 -0.58
N THR A 292 -15.27 -15.90 -0.67
CA THR A 292 -16.01 -15.87 -1.95
C THR A 292 -16.12 -14.45 -2.51
N ALA A 293 -16.41 -13.45 -1.65
CA ALA A 293 -16.46 -12.06 -2.05
C ALA A 293 -15.08 -11.56 -2.53
N MET A 294 -14.02 -11.80 -1.76
CA MET A 294 -12.65 -11.44 -2.12
C MET A 294 -12.16 -12.11 -3.42
N VAL A 295 -12.53 -13.37 -3.68
CA VAL A 295 -12.27 -14.04 -4.96
C VAL A 295 -12.98 -13.31 -6.12
N ASN A 296 -14.20 -12.83 -5.91
CA ASN A 296 -14.90 -12.04 -6.93
C ASN A 296 -14.21 -10.70 -7.20
N VAL A 297 -13.64 -10.06 -6.17
CA VAL A 297 -12.81 -8.86 -6.34
C VAL A 297 -11.55 -9.19 -7.14
N PHE A 298 -10.82 -10.25 -6.75
CA PHE A 298 -9.60 -10.68 -7.45
C PHE A 298 -9.87 -10.95 -8.93
N LYS A 299 -11.04 -11.49 -9.26
CA LYS A 299 -11.43 -11.73 -10.64
C LYS A 299 -11.60 -10.46 -11.47
N LYS A 300 -11.99 -9.35 -10.84
CA LYS A 300 -12.13 -8.02 -11.47
C LYS A 300 -10.78 -7.29 -11.53
N MET A 301 -10.03 -7.32 -10.43
CA MET A 301 -8.80 -6.56 -10.23
C MET A 301 -7.78 -7.43 -9.46
N PRO A 302 -7.00 -8.26 -10.15
CA PRO A 302 -5.99 -9.09 -9.49
C PRO A 302 -4.89 -8.21 -8.90
N SER A 303 -4.35 -8.61 -7.75
CA SER A 303 -3.16 -8.00 -7.15
C SER A 303 -2.44 -9.02 -6.26
N LEU A 304 -1.13 -8.85 -6.08
CA LEU A 304 -0.34 -9.72 -5.19
C LEU A 304 -0.80 -9.63 -3.73
N ARG A 305 -1.18 -8.45 -3.26
CA ARG A 305 -1.67 -8.27 -1.88
C ARG A 305 -2.97 -9.06 -1.65
N LEU A 306 -3.92 -8.97 -2.57
CA LEU A 306 -5.17 -9.74 -2.50
C LEU A 306 -4.94 -11.25 -2.67
N TRP A 307 -3.96 -11.66 -3.48
CA TRP A 307 -3.52 -13.06 -3.57
C TRP A 307 -3.06 -13.59 -2.21
N ASN A 308 -2.16 -12.88 -1.54
CA ASN A 308 -1.63 -13.26 -0.22
C ASN A 308 -2.72 -13.27 0.86
N ALA A 309 -3.62 -12.29 0.85
CA ALA A 309 -4.76 -12.23 1.75
C ALA A 309 -5.70 -13.44 1.56
N LEU A 310 -6.02 -13.78 0.31
CA LEU A 310 -6.84 -14.96 -0.02
C LEU A 310 -6.16 -16.27 0.37
N TYR A 311 -4.84 -16.37 0.18
CA TYR A 311 -4.06 -17.53 0.59
C TYR A 311 -4.11 -17.71 2.12
N THR A 312 -3.88 -16.64 2.87
CA THR A 312 -3.85 -16.61 4.34
C THR A 312 -5.23 -16.86 4.94
N ALA A 313 -6.28 -16.30 4.36
CA ALA A 313 -7.65 -16.44 4.85
C ALA A 313 -8.29 -17.81 4.50
N SER A 314 -7.71 -18.57 3.57
CA SER A 314 -8.29 -19.84 3.10
C SER A 314 -8.13 -20.98 4.10
N SER A 315 -9.17 -21.81 4.22
CA SER A 315 -9.05 -23.12 4.90
C SER A 315 -8.41 -24.20 4.04
N ASP A 316 -8.33 -23.97 2.72
CA ASP A 316 -7.71 -24.86 1.73
C ASP A 316 -6.90 -23.99 0.75
N PRO A 317 -5.67 -23.57 1.12
CA PRO A 317 -4.87 -22.66 0.32
C PRO A 317 -4.57 -23.21 -1.08
N ALA A 318 -4.34 -24.53 -1.21
CA ALA A 318 -4.03 -25.17 -2.48
C ALA A 318 -5.20 -25.11 -3.48
N LEU A 319 -6.44 -25.33 -3.01
CA LEU A 319 -7.62 -25.19 -3.87
C LEU A 319 -7.81 -23.74 -4.34
N VAL A 320 -7.59 -22.77 -3.45
CA VAL A 320 -7.71 -21.34 -3.78
C VAL A 320 -6.64 -20.93 -4.76
N GLU A 321 -5.39 -21.25 -4.48
CA GLU A 321 -4.24 -21.01 -5.36
C GLU A 321 -4.51 -21.53 -6.77
N GLY A 322 -5.00 -22.77 -6.90
CA GLY A 322 -5.38 -23.35 -8.18
C GLY A 322 -6.45 -22.55 -8.92
N GLN A 323 -7.51 -22.12 -8.21
CA GLN A 323 -8.59 -21.30 -8.79
C GLN A 323 -8.12 -19.91 -9.21
N LEU A 324 -7.31 -19.26 -8.37
CA LEU A 324 -6.77 -17.92 -8.66
C LEU A 324 -5.79 -17.98 -9.83
N ARG A 325 -4.93 -19.01 -9.89
CA ARG A 325 -3.99 -19.23 -11.00
C ARG A 325 -4.73 -19.51 -12.31
N GLU A 326 -5.76 -20.37 -12.30
CA GLU A 326 -6.59 -20.63 -13.48
C GLU A 326 -7.21 -19.34 -14.02
N HIS A 327 -7.76 -18.50 -13.13
CA HIS A 327 -8.33 -17.22 -13.52
C HIS A 327 -7.27 -16.26 -14.05
N LEU A 328 -6.12 -16.14 -13.37
CA LEU A 328 -5.02 -15.28 -13.77
C LEU A 328 -4.44 -15.67 -15.13
N GLN A 329 -4.37 -16.96 -15.45
CA GLN A 329 -3.99 -17.44 -16.78
C GLN A 329 -5.02 -17.05 -17.86
N ALA A 330 -6.30 -16.97 -17.51
CA ALA A 330 -7.36 -16.63 -18.45
C ALA A 330 -7.46 -15.12 -18.74
N VAL A 331 -7.23 -14.26 -17.74
CA VAL A 331 -7.44 -12.80 -17.87
C VAL A 331 -6.18 -11.95 -17.64
N GLY A 332 -5.09 -12.53 -17.17
CA GLY A 332 -3.88 -11.78 -16.79
C GLY A 332 -3.31 -10.94 -17.93
N THR A 333 -3.52 -11.34 -19.18
CA THR A 333 -3.05 -10.60 -20.36
C THR A 333 -4.13 -9.72 -21.03
N SER A 334 -5.29 -9.49 -20.40
CA SER A 334 -6.39 -8.73 -21.01
C SER A 334 -6.19 -7.21 -20.99
N CYS A 335 -5.45 -6.70 -20.01
CA CYS A 335 -5.12 -5.27 -19.85
C CYS A 335 -3.80 -5.10 -19.11
N ALA A 336 -3.28 -3.87 -19.08
CA ALA A 336 -2.02 -3.54 -18.43
C ALA A 336 -2.01 -3.83 -16.92
N ASP A 337 -3.07 -3.46 -16.20
CA ASP A 337 -3.15 -3.65 -14.74
C ASP A 337 -3.16 -5.15 -14.36
N SER A 338 -3.97 -5.95 -15.05
CA SER A 338 -3.98 -7.42 -14.85
C SER A 338 -2.63 -8.05 -15.19
N PHE A 339 -1.92 -7.51 -16.19
CA PHE A 339 -0.63 -8.03 -16.62
C PHE A 339 0.48 -7.71 -15.61
N ALA A 340 0.51 -6.48 -15.09
CA ALA A 340 1.40 -6.09 -14.01
C ALA A 340 1.20 -6.97 -12.77
N ALA A 341 -0.07 -7.14 -12.33
CA ALA A 341 -0.40 -8.02 -11.22
C ALA A 341 -0.01 -9.49 -11.45
N MET A 342 -0.18 -9.98 -12.69
CA MET A 342 0.25 -11.34 -13.06
C MET A 342 1.77 -11.51 -12.93
N LEU A 343 2.56 -10.51 -13.34
CA LEU A 343 4.01 -10.53 -13.19
C LEU A 343 4.42 -10.55 -11.73
N ASP A 344 3.80 -9.72 -10.88
CA ASP A 344 4.09 -9.69 -9.44
C ASP A 344 3.79 -11.04 -8.78
N ILE A 345 2.63 -11.63 -9.07
CA ILE A 345 2.24 -12.94 -8.54
C ILE A 345 3.18 -14.03 -9.05
N TYR A 346 3.51 -14.05 -10.34
CA TYR A 346 4.40 -15.08 -10.88
C TYR A 346 5.83 -14.96 -10.39
N ALA A 347 6.30 -13.73 -10.15
CA ALA A 347 7.58 -13.47 -9.53
C ALA A 347 7.60 -13.97 -8.08
N PHE A 348 6.56 -13.65 -7.30
CA PHE A 348 6.39 -14.15 -5.94
C PHE A 348 6.37 -15.68 -5.86
N GLU A 349 5.65 -16.33 -6.79
CA GLU A 349 5.55 -17.80 -6.88
C GLU A 349 6.80 -18.45 -7.50
N GLY A 350 7.77 -17.67 -7.99
CA GLY A 350 8.99 -18.17 -8.61
C GLY A 350 8.78 -18.87 -9.97
N LEU A 351 7.72 -18.53 -10.71
CA LEU A 351 7.34 -19.15 -11.98
C LEU A 351 8.16 -18.59 -13.17
N LYS A 352 9.47 -18.84 -13.16
CA LYS A 352 10.45 -18.20 -14.05
C LYS A 352 10.17 -18.45 -15.55
N ASP A 353 9.83 -19.68 -15.93
CA ASP A 353 9.51 -20.04 -17.32
C ASP A 353 8.26 -19.30 -17.83
N ASP A 354 7.23 -19.20 -16.97
CA ASP A 354 5.99 -18.51 -17.32
C ASP A 354 6.20 -17.00 -17.44
N ILE A 355 7.00 -16.39 -16.55
CA ILE A 355 7.40 -14.97 -16.65
C ILE A 355 8.06 -14.70 -18.01
N VAL A 356 9.02 -15.52 -18.43
CA VAL A 356 9.70 -15.32 -19.72
C VAL A 356 8.73 -15.45 -20.89
N SER A 357 7.88 -16.47 -20.88
CA SER A 357 6.83 -16.66 -21.89
C SER A 357 5.90 -15.44 -22.00
N LEU A 358 5.48 -14.89 -20.85
CA LEU A 358 4.65 -13.70 -20.76
C LEU A 358 5.36 -12.44 -21.28
N LEU A 359 6.61 -12.20 -20.86
CA LEU A 359 7.38 -11.04 -21.32
C LEU A 359 7.68 -11.11 -22.82
N ASP A 360 7.88 -12.30 -23.38
CA ASP A 360 8.11 -12.46 -24.82
C ASP A 360 6.87 -12.17 -25.66
N SER A 361 5.67 -12.42 -25.12
CA SER A 361 4.40 -12.29 -25.85
C SER A 361 3.64 -10.99 -25.55
N HIS A 362 3.73 -10.46 -24.33
CA HIS A 362 2.84 -9.41 -23.81
C HIS A 362 3.55 -8.21 -23.18
N MET A 363 4.89 -8.09 -23.25
CA MET A 363 5.62 -6.93 -22.71
C MET A 363 5.14 -5.56 -23.26
N HIS A 364 4.47 -5.54 -24.42
CA HIS A 364 3.87 -4.34 -24.99
C HIS A 364 2.65 -3.80 -24.20
N LEU A 365 2.08 -4.60 -23.30
CA LEU A 365 0.99 -4.16 -22.42
C LEU A 365 1.50 -3.31 -21.24
N LEU A 366 2.78 -3.43 -20.89
CA LEU A 366 3.35 -2.69 -19.76
C LEU A 366 3.50 -1.21 -20.11
N ARG A 367 3.01 -0.37 -19.21
CA ARG A 367 3.23 1.07 -19.22
C ARG A 367 4.47 1.40 -18.39
N PRO A 368 5.02 2.62 -18.53
CA PRO A 368 6.14 3.04 -17.70
C PRO A 368 5.85 2.96 -16.19
N ARG A 369 4.60 3.15 -15.74
CA ARG A 369 4.21 3.02 -14.32
C ARG A 369 4.31 1.59 -13.79
N ASP A 370 4.18 0.58 -14.67
CA ASP A 370 4.25 -0.84 -14.33
C ASP A 370 5.72 -1.33 -14.18
N ALA A 371 6.70 -0.41 -14.17
CA ALA A 371 8.11 -0.71 -14.03
C ALA A 371 8.47 -1.48 -12.74
N PRO A 372 7.89 -1.21 -11.55
CA PRO A 372 8.15 -2.00 -10.36
C PRO A 372 7.84 -3.49 -10.56
N SER A 373 6.66 -3.82 -11.10
CA SER A 373 6.27 -5.20 -11.36
C SER A 373 7.20 -5.88 -12.37
N LEU A 374 7.61 -5.16 -13.42
CA LEU A 374 8.59 -5.66 -14.38
C LEU A 374 9.95 -5.91 -13.73
N GLN A 375 10.42 -5.04 -12.82
CA GLN A 375 11.70 -5.19 -12.14
C GLN A 375 11.72 -6.40 -11.22
N VAL A 376 10.65 -6.63 -10.45
CA VAL A 376 10.52 -7.81 -9.58
C VAL A 376 10.54 -9.08 -10.42
N ALA A 377 9.79 -9.12 -11.52
CA ALA A 377 9.78 -10.25 -12.45
C ALA A 377 11.17 -10.49 -13.09
N VAL A 378 11.83 -9.44 -13.58
CA VAL A 378 13.16 -9.49 -14.19
C VAL A 378 14.22 -9.96 -13.19
N THR A 379 14.15 -9.49 -11.95
CA THR A 379 15.07 -9.92 -10.88
C THR A 379 14.90 -11.41 -10.61
N THR A 380 13.65 -11.89 -10.53
CA THR A 380 13.31 -13.30 -10.30
C THR A 380 13.87 -14.21 -11.41
N ILE A 381 13.71 -13.83 -12.68
CA ILE A 381 14.27 -14.62 -13.80
C ILE A 381 15.79 -14.48 -13.92
N ALA A 382 16.40 -13.39 -13.43
CA ALA A 382 17.84 -13.20 -13.48
C ALA A 382 18.62 -14.16 -12.57
N GLU A 383 17.95 -14.72 -11.56
CA GLU A 383 18.50 -15.76 -10.68
C GLU A 383 18.70 -17.10 -11.39
N ASP A 384 17.91 -17.37 -12.45
CA ASP A 384 18.05 -18.59 -13.24
C ASP A 384 19.06 -18.38 -14.37
N GLN A 385 20.08 -19.25 -14.41
CA GLN A 385 21.12 -19.20 -15.41
C GLN A 385 20.60 -19.36 -16.86
N THR A 386 19.48 -20.07 -17.05
CA THR A 386 18.88 -20.29 -18.37
C THR A 386 18.29 -19.00 -18.95
N HIS A 387 17.62 -18.21 -18.09
CA HIS A 387 16.92 -16.98 -18.45
C HIS A 387 17.73 -15.71 -18.19
N HIS A 388 18.90 -15.84 -17.56
CA HIS A 388 19.77 -14.74 -17.21
C HIS A 388 20.07 -13.80 -18.38
N ALA A 389 20.37 -14.35 -19.57
CA ALA A 389 20.66 -13.55 -20.76
C ALA A 389 19.45 -12.68 -21.17
N ARG A 390 18.23 -13.19 -21.00
CA ARG A 390 16.99 -12.46 -21.30
C ARG A 390 16.76 -11.35 -20.29
N ALA A 391 16.89 -11.64 -19.00
CA ALA A 391 16.78 -10.66 -17.92
C ALA A 391 17.73 -9.47 -18.15
N VAL A 392 18.98 -9.80 -18.45
CA VAL A 392 20.06 -8.84 -18.72
C VAL A 392 19.76 -7.95 -19.94
N GLN A 393 19.14 -8.48 -20.99
CA GLN A 393 18.69 -7.68 -22.15
C GLN A 393 17.58 -6.70 -21.79
N ILE A 394 16.63 -7.11 -20.94
CA ILE A 394 15.54 -6.24 -20.49
C ILE A 394 16.11 -5.11 -19.62
N ILE A 395 16.97 -5.43 -18.66
CA ILE A 395 17.66 -4.41 -17.84
C ILE A 395 18.40 -3.40 -18.72
N GLU A 396 19.14 -3.86 -19.74
CA GLU A 396 19.84 -2.98 -20.67
C GLU A 396 18.86 -2.04 -21.41
N LYS A 397 17.79 -2.61 -21.95
CA LYS A 397 16.77 -1.88 -22.70
C LYS A 397 16.12 -0.81 -21.82
N GLU A 398 15.61 -1.18 -20.65
CA GLU A 398 14.86 -0.28 -19.77
C GLU A 398 15.75 0.83 -19.17
N LEU A 399 17.04 0.55 -18.90
CA LEU A 399 18.01 1.58 -18.54
C LEU A 399 18.20 2.61 -19.66
N LEU A 400 18.36 2.15 -20.89
CA LEU A 400 18.53 3.04 -22.05
C LEU A 400 17.25 3.82 -22.35
N ASP A 401 16.09 3.18 -22.24
CA ASP A 401 14.81 3.83 -22.49
C ASP A 401 14.50 4.88 -21.41
N SER A 402 14.78 4.60 -20.13
CA SER A 402 14.69 5.59 -19.04
C SER A 402 15.62 6.78 -19.28
N ALA A 403 16.87 6.53 -19.70
CA ALA A 403 17.80 7.59 -20.07
C ALA A 403 17.35 8.42 -21.28
N ARG A 404 16.76 7.78 -22.29
CA ARG A 404 16.20 8.45 -23.47
C ARG A 404 14.97 9.28 -23.11
N ALA A 405 14.14 8.83 -22.16
CA ALA A 405 13.02 9.60 -21.63
C ALA A 405 13.51 10.87 -20.92
N ILE A 406 14.55 10.76 -20.08
CA ILE A 406 15.20 11.94 -19.46
C ILE A 406 15.76 12.87 -20.53
N ARG A 407 16.47 12.34 -21.53
CA ARG A 407 16.96 13.13 -22.66
C ARG A 407 15.82 13.86 -23.36
N ALA A 408 14.73 13.16 -23.70
CA ALA A 408 13.58 13.78 -24.37
C ALA A 408 12.96 14.91 -23.52
N ALA A 409 12.84 14.71 -22.21
CA ALA A 409 12.35 15.73 -21.29
C ALA A 409 13.29 16.95 -21.22
N VAL A 410 14.61 16.74 -21.18
CA VAL A 410 15.64 17.80 -21.27
C VAL A 410 15.50 18.55 -22.60
N PHE A 411 15.35 17.84 -23.73
CA PHE A 411 15.18 18.44 -25.06
C PHE A 411 13.94 19.34 -25.17
N SER A 412 12.87 19.05 -24.43
CA SER A 412 11.70 19.94 -24.39
C SER A 412 12.05 21.34 -23.88
N SER A 413 13.04 21.45 -23.00
CA SER A 413 13.49 22.71 -22.40
C SER A 413 14.75 23.28 -23.05
N PHE A 414 15.53 22.45 -23.74
CA PHE A 414 16.78 22.80 -24.41
C PHE A 414 16.78 22.32 -25.87
N SER A 415 15.88 22.85 -26.68
CA SER A 415 15.62 22.40 -28.06
C SER A 415 16.82 22.52 -29.01
N GLN A 416 17.75 23.44 -28.78
CA GLN A 416 18.93 23.65 -29.64
C GLN A 416 20.16 22.84 -29.18
N LEU A 417 19.98 21.87 -28.26
CA LEU A 417 21.08 21.04 -27.75
C LEU A 417 21.77 20.22 -28.87
N ASP A 418 21.01 19.82 -29.89
CA ASP A 418 21.53 19.00 -30.99
C ASP A 418 22.21 19.81 -32.11
N ASP A 419 22.18 21.14 -32.05
CA ASP A 419 22.79 22.01 -33.05
C ASP A 419 24.30 21.82 -33.12
N SER A 420 24.82 21.74 -34.35
CA SER A 420 26.24 21.55 -34.61
C SER A 420 27.12 22.63 -33.95
N GLY A 421 26.65 23.88 -33.93
CA GLY A 421 27.34 25.00 -33.26
C GLY A 421 27.41 24.82 -31.75
N ASN A 422 26.28 24.50 -31.11
CA ASN A 422 26.20 24.29 -29.66
C ASN A 422 26.98 23.05 -29.21
N LYS A 423 27.02 21.98 -30.02
CA LYS A 423 27.87 20.80 -29.80
C LYS A 423 29.36 21.13 -29.89
N GLY A 424 29.73 21.98 -30.84
CA GLY A 424 31.10 22.49 -30.99
C GLY A 424 31.54 23.29 -29.77
N GLU A 425 30.71 24.24 -29.33
CA GLU A 425 31.01 25.06 -28.15
C GLU A 425 31.10 24.21 -26.87
N LEU A 426 30.17 23.27 -26.66
CA LEU A 426 30.25 22.34 -25.53
C LEU A 426 31.57 21.57 -25.54
N THR A 427 32.04 21.13 -26.71
CA THR A 427 33.33 20.43 -26.83
C THR A 427 34.50 21.33 -26.43
N GLU A 428 34.48 22.62 -26.76
CA GLU A 428 35.49 23.57 -26.31
C GLU A 428 35.41 23.84 -24.81
N ILE A 429 34.20 23.99 -24.25
CA ILE A 429 33.97 24.10 -22.80
C ILE A 429 34.57 22.90 -22.08
N LEU A 430 34.30 21.68 -22.55
CA LEU A 430 34.80 20.44 -21.93
C LEU A 430 36.35 20.31 -21.94
N LYS A 431 37.06 21.05 -22.79
CA LYS A 431 38.54 21.09 -22.79
C LYS A 431 39.11 22.01 -21.70
N LEU A 432 38.32 22.97 -21.21
CA LEU A 432 38.74 23.88 -20.14
C LEU A 432 38.80 23.15 -18.80
N ARG A 433 39.73 23.54 -17.93
CA ARG A 433 39.75 23.05 -16.54
C ARG A 433 38.55 23.60 -15.78
N SER A 434 38.01 22.86 -14.82
CA SER A 434 36.83 23.25 -14.02
C SER A 434 36.97 24.62 -13.32
N HIS A 435 38.20 25.09 -13.06
CA HIS A 435 38.47 26.38 -12.44
C HIS A 435 39.15 27.39 -13.38
N ALA A 436 39.04 27.20 -14.71
CA ALA A 436 39.56 28.16 -15.66
C ALA A 436 38.72 29.46 -15.64
N ASN A 437 39.40 30.61 -15.61
CA ASN A 437 38.73 31.92 -15.70
C ASN A 437 37.88 31.98 -16.98
N GLY A 438 36.63 32.43 -16.85
CA GLY A 438 35.67 32.53 -17.96
C GLY A 438 34.97 31.23 -18.36
N ARG A 439 35.26 30.08 -17.71
CA ARG A 439 34.53 28.83 -17.97
C ARG A 439 33.05 28.95 -17.59
N GLN A 440 32.77 29.47 -16.39
CA GLN A 440 31.39 29.63 -15.91
C GLN A 440 30.56 30.52 -16.83
N GLU A 441 31.08 31.69 -17.21
CA GLU A 441 30.44 32.61 -18.16
C GLU A 441 30.16 31.93 -19.52
N ARG A 442 31.08 31.10 -20.02
CA ARG A 442 30.86 30.30 -21.22
C ARG A 442 29.76 29.25 -21.05
N ILE A 443 29.68 28.61 -19.88
CA ILE A 443 28.63 27.63 -19.58
C ILE A 443 27.27 28.33 -19.53
N GLU A 444 27.15 29.44 -18.81
CA GLU A 444 25.93 30.26 -18.74
C GLU A 444 25.46 30.69 -20.14
N HIS A 445 26.36 31.26 -20.94
CA HIS A 445 26.07 31.66 -22.31
C HIS A 445 25.69 30.46 -23.21
N TRP A 446 26.32 29.31 -23.01
CA TRP A 446 25.96 28.09 -23.74
C TRP A 446 24.58 27.57 -23.33
N VAL A 447 24.25 27.55 -22.03
CA VAL A 447 22.92 27.18 -21.53
C VAL A 447 21.85 28.14 -22.06
N ASP A 448 22.15 29.44 -22.13
CA ASP A 448 21.32 30.43 -22.81
C ASP A 448 21.08 30.10 -24.28
N SER A 449 22.14 29.76 -25.02
CA SER A 449 22.04 29.49 -26.47
C SER A 449 21.30 28.20 -26.80
N ILE A 450 21.27 27.22 -25.88
CA ILE A 450 20.51 25.97 -26.05
C ILE A 450 19.07 26.05 -25.52
N SER A 451 18.78 27.00 -24.64
CA SER A 451 17.48 27.15 -24.00
C SER A 451 16.38 27.35 -25.03
N THR A 452 15.30 26.60 -24.91
CA THR A 452 14.11 26.83 -25.73
C THR A 452 13.57 28.22 -25.39
N PRO A 453 13.44 29.14 -26.37
CA PRO A 453 12.84 30.44 -26.14
C PRO A 453 11.48 30.25 -25.47
N SER A 454 11.16 31.10 -24.50
CA SER A 454 9.87 31.10 -23.80
C SER A 454 8.70 31.23 -24.78
N THR A 455 8.31 30.12 -25.40
CA THR A 455 6.95 29.92 -25.84
C THR A 455 6.19 29.80 -24.53
N ALA A 456 5.46 30.86 -24.17
CA ALA A 456 4.34 30.73 -23.26
C ALA A 456 3.43 29.68 -23.91
N ALA A 457 3.68 28.40 -23.62
CA ALA A 457 2.91 27.31 -24.16
C ALA A 457 1.49 27.60 -23.70
N ALA A 458 0.59 27.87 -24.65
CA ALA A 458 -0.82 28.08 -24.34
C ALA A 458 -1.25 26.88 -23.50
N ASN A 459 -1.51 27.13 -22.22
CA ASN A 459 -1.78 26.10 -21.23
C ASN A 459 -2.85 25.17 -21.83
N PRO A 460 -2.56 23.89 -22.10
CA PRO A 460 -3.49 23.01 -22.81
C PRO A 460 -4.79 22.81 -22.02
N MET A 461 -4.74 22.90 -20.68
CA MET A 461 -5.91 22.93 -19.82
C MET A 461 -6.63 24.27 -19.90
N ALA A 462 -5.93 25.40 -19.98
CA ALA A 462 -6.57 26.71 -20.24
C ALA A 462 -7.20 26.76 -21.64
N PHE A 463 -6.59 26.12 -22.62
CA PHE A 463 -7.09 25.99 -23.98
C PHE A 463 -8.31 25.07 -24.02
N ALA A 464 -8.27 23.92 -23.34
CA ALA A 464 -9.41 23.03 -23.19
C ALA A 464 -10.56 23.73 -22.42
N ALA A 465 -10.28 24.35 -21.28
CA ALA A 465 -11.26 25.12 -20.51
C ALA A 465 -11.90 26.24 -21.34
N MET A 466 -11.11 26.96 -22.15
CA MET A 466 -11.64 27.94 -23.11
C MET A 466 -12.51 27.28 -24.19
N MET A 467 -12.11 26.14 -24.74
CA MET A 467 -12.90 25.40 -25.75
C MET A 467 -14.21 24.85 -25.19
N PHE A 468 -14.24 24.46 -23.91
CA PHE A 468 -15.42 23.95 -23.22
C PHE A 468 -16.25 25.05 -22.53
N GLY A 469 -15.84 26.32 -22.64
CA GLY A 469 -16.57 27.46 -22.09
C GLY A 469 -16.53 27.55 -20.57
N PHE A 470 -15.59 26.89 -19.90
CA PHE A 470 -15.40 27.02 -18.46
C PHE A 470 -14.70 28.36 -18.17
N PRO A 471 -15.29 29.23 -17.33
CA PRO A 471 -14.60 30.43 -16.87
C PRO A 471 -13.39 29.99 -16.06
N LEU A 472 -12.18 30.38 -16.51
CA LEU A 472 -10.95 30.14 -15.76
C LEU A 472 -11.06 30.88 -14.42
N PRO A 473 -11.11 30.17 -13.28
CA PRO A 473 -11.21 30.83 -11.99
C PRO A 473 -9.86 31.49 -11.67
N GLY A 474 -9.84 32.81 -11.61
CA GLY A 474 -8.84 33.56 -10.82
C GLY A 474 -7.36 33.34 -11.13
N LEU A 475 -6.99 32.91 -12.34
CA LEU A 475 -5.58 32.98 -12.77
C LEU A 475 -5.24 34.45 -12.99
N ASP A 476 -4.79 35.11 -11.93
CA ASP A 476 -4.19 36.44 -12.00
C ASP A 476 -2.99 36.31 -12.97
N PRO A 477 -2.97 37.02 -14.11
CA PRO A 477 -1.97 36.82 -15.18
C PRO A 477 -0.52 37.14 -14.78
N GLY A 478 -0.25 37.40 -13.50
CA GLY A 478 1.07 37.65 -12.93
C GLY A 478 1.58 36.59 -11.96
N GLU A 479 0.79 35.59 -11.57
CA GLU A 479 1.29 34.46 -10.78
C GLU A 479 1.57 33.28 -11.72
N ASP A 480 2.84 32.89 -11.84
CA ASP A 480 3.32 31.68 -12.53
C ASP A 480 2.86 30.40 -11.80
N ALA A 481 1.56 30.29 -11.52
CA ALA A 481 0.95 29.12 -10.92
C ALA A 481 1.09 27.96 -11.91
N ASP A 482 1.74 26.89 -11.46
CA ASP A 482 1.89 25.68 -12.26
C ASP A 482 0.50 25.14 -12.64
N PRO A 483 0.13 25.16 -13.93
CA PRO A 483 -1.19 24.73 -14.36
C PRO A 483 -1.44 23.24 -14.14
N LEU A 484 -0.39 22.45 -13.88
CA LEU A 484 -0.46 21.03 -13.55
C LEU A 484 -0.44 20.75 -12.04
N GLY A 485 -0.39 21.78 -11.18
CA GLY A 485 -0.39 21.61 -9.73
C GLY A 485 -1.64 20.89 -9.19
N TYR A 486 -2.74 20.87 -9.96
CA TYR A 486 -3.92 20.07 -9.61
C TYR A 486 -3.63 18.56 -9.56
N LEU A 487 -2.72 18.07 -10.40
CA LEU A 487 -2.31 16.66 -10.37
C LEU A 487 -1.64 16.28 -9.04
N ASP A 488 -1.07 17.25 -8.32
CA ASP A 488 -0.42 17.04 -7.02
C ASP A 488 -1.36 17.19 -5.82
N MET A 489 -2.63 17.61 -6.03
CA MET A 489 -3.55 17.85 -4.91
C MET A 489 -3.92 16.56 -4.16
N ASP A 490 -4.02 15.45 -4.89
CA ASP A 490 -4.22 14.12 -4.30
C ASP A 490 -3.26 13.11 -4.94
N PRO A 491 -2.00 13.00 -4.46
CA PRO A 491 -1.01 12.10 -5.06
C PRO A 491 -1.44 10.63 -5.08
N ASN A 492 -2.44 10.25 -4.29
CA ASN A 492 -2.91 8.88 -4.13
C ASN A 492 -4.13 8.55 -4.99
N ASP A 493 -4.65 9.51 -5.77
CA ASP A 493 -5.78 9.26 -6.68
C ASP A 493 -5.33 8.39 -7.88
N PRO A 494 -5.80 7.14 -8.01
CA PRO A 494 -5.41 6.23 -9.09
C PRO A 494 -5.91 6.69 -10.47
N ASP A 495 -6.99 7.46 -10.56
CA ASP A 495 -7.55 7.93 -11.84
C ASP A 495 -6.66 9.01 -12.46
N LEU A 496 -5.90 9.73 -11.63
CA LEU A 496 -4.96 10.76 -12.06
C LEU A 496 -3.55 10.21 -12.33
N GLU A 497 -3.28 8.94 -12.04
CA GLU A 497 -1.94 8.37 -12.14
C GLU A 497 -1.43 8.34 -13.59
N ASP A 498 -2.26 7.96 -14.55
CA ASP A 498 -1.88 7.98 -15.97
C ASP A 498 -1.59 9.41 -16.47
N LEU A 499 -2.31 10.41 -15.95
CA LEU A 499 -2.07 11.81 -16.27
C LEU A 499 -0.78 12.33 -15.62
N ARG A 500 -0.54 11.98 -14.35
CA ARG A 500 0.74 12.28 -13.68
C ARG A 500 1.88 11.68 -14.48
N GLU A 501 1.72 10.45 -14.92
CA GLU A 501 2.73 9.76 -15.69
C GLU A 501 2.99 10.42 -17.05
N GLU A 502 1.95 10.88 -17.73
CA GLU A 502 2.07 11.58 -19.01
C GLU A 502 2.74 12.97 -18.86
N PHE A 503 2.38 13.73 -17.84
CA PHE A 503 2.80 15.13 -17.69
C PHE A 503 3.98 15.35 -16.76
N ARG A 504 4.18 14.48 -15.77
CA ARG A 504 5.22 14.53 -14.74
C ARG A 504 5.73 13.12 -14.41
N PRO A 505 6.30 12.41 -15.40
CA PRO A 505 6.83 11.08 -15.19
C PRO A 505 7.90 11.08 -14.09
N GLN A 506 7.92 10.01 -13.29
CA GLN A 506 8.92 9.80 -12.22
C GLN A 506 10.29 9.38 -12.81
N LEU A 507 10.88 10.26 -13.61
CA LEU A 507 12.09 9.98 -14.40
C LEU A 507 13.28 9.52 -13.55
N LYS A 508 13.49 10.20 -12.41
CA LYS A 508 14.55 9.85 -11.45
C LYS A 508 14.35 8.45 -10.89
N GLN A 509 13.21 8.20 -10.25
CA GLN A 509 12.91 6.92 -9.61
C GLN A 509 13.04 5.76 -10.61
N ARG A 510 12.51 5.90 -11.83
CA ARG A 510 12.67 4.87 -12.86
C ARG A 510 14.12 4.55 -13.18
N PHE A 511 14.91 5.58 -13.44
CA PHE A 511 16.31 5.39 -13.82
C PHE A 511 17.13 4.81 -12.65
N GLU A 512 16.92 5.31 -11.43
CA GLU A 512 17.61 4.83 -10.22
C GLU A 512 17.29 3.37 -9.94
N VAL A 513 16.01 3.01 -9.92
CA VAL A 513 15.63 1.62 -9.60
C VAL A 513 16.13 0.65 -10.67
N TRP A 514 16.14 1.02 -11.96
CA TRP A 514 16.76 0.18 -12.99
C TRP A 514 18.29 0.12 -12.87
N SER A 515 18.95 1.19 -12.45
CA SER A 515 20.39 1.22 -12.16
C SER A 515 20.74 0.33 -10.98
N ASP A 516 19.90 0.32 -9.94
CA ASP A 516 20.05 -0.50 -8.75
C ASP A 516 19.78 -1.96 -9.07
N THR A 517 18.71 -2.26 -9.81
CA THR A 517 18.39 -3.60 -10.35
C THR A 517 19.57 -4.13 -11.17
N ALA A 518 20.14 -3.31 -12.05
CA ALA A 518 21.33 -3.68 -12.81
C ALA A 518 22.50 -3.96 -11.87
N THR A 519 22.74 -3.14 -10.85
CA THR A 519 23.88 -3.30 -9.94
C THR A 519 23.74 -4.55 -9.05
N ALA A 520 22.52 -4.87 -8.62
CA ALA A 520 22.21 -6.06 -7.83
C ALA A 520 22.30 -7.36 -8.64
N THR A 521 21.98 -7.31 -9.93
CA THR A 521 22.01 -8.48 -10.81
C THR A 521 23.44 -8.88 -11.18
N ARG A 522 23.77 -10.17 -11.05
CA ARG A 522 25.11 -10.69 -11.38
C ARG A 522 25.41 -10.49 -12.88
N GLY A 523 26.67 -10.22 -13.24
CA GLY A 523 27.11 -10.20 -14.65
C GLY A 523 26.72 -8.97 -15.49
N THR A 524 25.91 -8.05 -14.98
CA THR A 524 25.44 -6.83 -15.68
C THR A 524 26.44 -5.69 -15.77
N HIS A 525 27.57 -5.75 -15.06
CA HIS A 525 28.54 -4.65 -15.02
C HIS A 525 29.06 -4.22 -16.40
N THR A 526 29.13 -5.16 -17.36
CA THR A 526 29.50 -4.87 -18.75
C THR A 526 28.47 -4.00 -19.45
N ILE A 527 27.19 -4.22 -19.16
CA ILE A 527 26.06 -3.46 -19.69
C ILE A 527 25.97 -2.09 -19.05
N VAL A 528 26.14 -1.98 -17.73
CA VAL A 528 26.20 -0.67 -17.07
C VAL A 528 27.30 0.21 -17.70
N ASN A 529 28.46 -0.36 -18.03
CA ASN A 529 29.51 0.34 -18.77
C ASN A 529 29.16 0.64 -20.24
N LYS A 530 28.32 -0.18 -20.88
CA LYS A 530 27.82 0.06 -22.24
C LYS A 530 26.82 1.21 -22.23
N VAL A 531 25.82 1.18 -21.35
CA VAL A 531 24.85 2.25 -21.08
C VAL A 531 25.58 3.56 -20.80
N TYR A 532 26.56 3.56 -19.90
CA TYR A 532 27.37 4.76 -19.64
C TYR A 532 28.05 5.32 -20.89
N ARG A 533 28.63 4.48 -21.75
CA ARG A 533 29.24 4.95 -23.00
C ARG A 533 28.21 5.58 -23.92
N GLU A 534 27.06 4.94 -24.08
CA GLU A 534 25.95 5.48 -24.89
C GLU A 534 25.44 6.81 -24.33
N LEU A 535 25.32 6.96 -23.01
CA LEU A 535 25.01 8.23 -22.36
C LEU A 535 26.05 9.31 -22.67
N MET A 536 27.34 8.98 -22.57
CA MET A 536 28.43 9.93 -22.84
C MET A 536 28.53 10.34 -24.31
N ASP A 537 27.98 9.54 -25.21
CA ASP A 537 27.93 9.81 -26.65
C ASP A 537 26.68 10.63 -27.02
N THR A 538 25.52 10.31 -26.44
CA THR A 538 24.23 10.97 -26.72
C THR A 538 23.99 12.24 -25.90
N MET A 539 24.63 12.35 -24.73
CA MET A 539 24.50 13.46 -23.77
C MET A 539 25.89 13.86 -23.24
N PRO A 540 26.75 14.44 -24.10
CA PRO A 540 28.13 14.78 -23.74
C PRO A 540 28.26 15.80 -22.59
N PHE A 541 27.22 16.58 -22.31
CA PHE A 541 27.19 17.53 -21.20
C PHE A 541 27.34 16.85 -19.82
N LEU A 542 26.92 15.58 -19.68
CA LEU A 542 27.10 14.78 -18.46
C LEU A 542 28.59 14.55 -18.08
N ARG A 543 29.53 14.89 -18.96
CA ARG A 543 30.97 14.81 -18.70
C ARG A 543 31.42 15.82 -17.65
N ALA A 544 30.68 16.91 -17.44
CA ALA A 544 31.04 18.00 -16.55
C ALA A 544 29.84 18.36 -15.65
N SER A 545 30.03 18.29 -14.33
CA SER A 545 28.92 18.50 -13.39
C SER A 545 28.45 19.95 -13.38
N ASP A 546 29.37 20.91 -13.50
CA ASP A 546 29.06 22.34 -13.57
C ASP A 546 28.14 22.71 -14.74
N VAL A 547 28.26 22.02 -15.88
CA VAL A 547 27.33 22.19 -17.01
C VAL A 547 25.94 21.68 -16.65
N VAL A 548 25.86 20.53 -15.97
CA VAL A 548 24.58 19.96 -15.53
C VAL A 548 23.93 20.82 -14.46
N ASP A 549 24.70 21.31 -13.50
CA ASP A 549 24.25 22.17 -12.41
C ASP A 549 23.64 23.47 -12.96
N GLU A 550 24.25 24.08 -13.99
CA GLU A 550 23.69 25.26 -14.66
C GLU A 550 22.40 24.93 -15.43
N MET A 551 22.33 23.77 -16.11
CA MET A 551 21.09 23.33 -16.75
C MET A 551 19.96 23.10 -15.74
N ILE A 552 20.27 22.55 -14.56
CA ILE A 552 19.30 22.38 -13.46
C ILE A 552 18.88 23.73 -12.91
N ALA A 553 19.82 24.64 -12.65
CA ALA A 553 19.52 25.98 -12.15
C ALA A 553 18.53 26.71 -13.08
N ARG A 554 18.72 26.60 -14.40
CA ARG A 554 17.81 27.16 -15.39
C ARG A 554 16.40 26.54 -15.39
N LEU A 555 16.29 25.26 -15.03
CA LEU A 555 15.02 24.55 -14.96
C LEU A 555 14.29 24.78 -13.63
N ALA A 556 15.03 24.96 -12.54
CA ALA A 556 14.51 25.14 -11.19
C ALA A 556 13.64 26.40 -11.05
N ASP A 557 13.86 27.39 -11.91
CA ASP A 557 13.01 28.57 -12.03
C ASP A 557 11.56 28.24 -12.47
N LYS A 558 11.30 27.01 -12.95
CA LYS A 558 10.00 26.56 -13.45
C LYS A 558 9.47 25.38 -12.62
N PRO A 559 8.47 25.60 -11.75
CA PRO A 559 7.86 24.54 -10.95
C PRO A 559 7.45 23.28 -11.75
N SER A 560 6.90 23.48 -12.94
CA SER A 560 6.48 22.40 -13.84
C SER A 560 7.62 21.56 -14.42
N LYS A 561 8.89 21.87 -14.12
CA LYS A 561 10.07 21.16 -14.64
C LYS A 561 10.90 20.45 -13.56
N HIS A 562 10.45 20.41 -12.31
CA HIS A 562 11.17 19.72 -11.22
C HIS A 562 11.47 18.25 -11.55
N PHE A 563 10.52 17.51 -12.13
CA PHE A 563 10.75 16.12 -12.52
C PHE A 563 11.88 15.93 -13.56
N VAL A 564 12.16 16.96 -14.37
CA VAL A 564 13.29 16.98 -15.31
C VAL A 564 14.60 17.22 -14.58
N CYS A 565 14.61 18.15 -13.61
CA CYS A 565 15.75 18.37 -12.71
C CYS A 565 16.13 17.07 -12.01
N ASP A 566 15.17 16.40 -11.38
CA ASP A 566 15.38 15.14 -10.65
C ASP A 566 15.99 14.06 -11.56
N GLY A 567 15.44 13.88 -12.76
CA GLY A 567 15.98 12.92 -13.74
C GLY A 567 17.41 13.26 -14.18
N LEU A 568 17.70 14.54 -14.41
CA LEU A 568 19.01 15.02 -14.83
C LEU A 568 20.06 14.88 -13.71
N GLU A 569 19.68 15.17 -12.47
CA GLU A 569 20.50 14.91 -11.27
C GLU A 569 20.87 13.43 -11.16
N SER A 570 19.89 12.55 -11.35
CA SER A 570 20.10 11.11 -11.30
C SER A 570 21.10 10.60 -12.35
N LEU A 571 20.96 11.05 -13.62
CA LEU A 571 21.93 10.72 -14.67
C LEU A 571 23.34 11.24 -14.35
N SER A 572 23.44 12.45 -13.78
CA SER A 572 24.71 13.05 -13.38
C SER A 572 25.37 12.25 -12.26
N ALA A 573 24.61 11.87 -11.23
CA ALA A 573 25.06 11.04 -10.12
C ALA A 573 25.54 9.66 -10.59
N PHE A 574 24.79 9.03 -11.49
CA PHE A 574 25.16 7.76 -12.13
C PHE A 574 26.46 7.89 -12.93
N ALA A 575 26.57 8.89 -13.80
CA ALA A 575 27.75 9.13 -14.62
C ALA A 575 29.00 9.40 -13.76
N LYS A 576 28.85 10.19 -12.69
CA LYS A 576 29.91 10.47 -11.70
C LYS A 576 30.37 9.19 -11.00
N THR A 577 29.43 8.36 -10.54
CA THR A 577 29.71 7.09 -9.86
C THR A 577 30.48 6.13 -10.76
N LEU A 578 30.05 5.96 -12.02
CA LEU A 578 30.74 5.08 -12.96
C LEU A 578 32.10 5.61 -13.40
N ARG A 579 32.25 6.92 -13.59
CA ARG A 579 33.55 7.55 -13.86
C ARG A 579 34.55 7.27 -12.73
N ARG A 580 34.12 7.44 -11.47
CA ARG A 580 34.92 7.12 -10.29
C ARG A 580 35.31 5.64 -10.26
N ARG A 581 34.34 4.75 -10.48
CA ARG A 581 34.56 3.29 -10.50
C ARG A 581 35.56 2.87 -11.59
N MET A 582 35.43 3.41 -12.81
CA MET A 582 36.37 3.13 -13.91
C MET A 582 37.76 3.68 -13.64
N ALA A 583 37.88 4.89 -13.08
CA ALA A 583 39.17 5.48 -12.70
C ALA A 583 39.86 4.63 -11.63
N GLU A 584 39.13 4.14 -10.64
CA GLU A 584 39.66 3.22 -9.62
C GLU A 584 40.09 1.89 -10.22
N GLN A 585 39.30 1.30 -11.12
CA GLN A 585 39.69 0.08 -11.82
C GLN A 585 40.96 0.27 -12.67
N LYS A 586 41.09 1.42 -13.35
CA LYS A 586 42.31 1.77 -14.10
C LYS A 586 43.53 1.88 -13.17
N ARG A 587 43.40 2.62 -12.06
CA ARG A 587 44.46 2.74 -11.03
C ARG A 587 44.84 1.39 -10.44
N ARG A 588 43.87 0.50 -10.18
CA ARG A 588 44.13 -0.87 -9.71
C ARG A 588 44.87 -1.71 -10.75
N LYS A 589 44.51 -1.61 -12.03
CA LYS A 589 45.21 -2.31 -13.14
C LYS A 589 46.65 -1.81 -13.29
N GLU A 590 46.87 -0.50 -13.28
CA GLU A 590 48.21 0.12 -13.35
C GLU A 590 49.07 -0.24 -12.12
N GLY A 591 48.47 -0.30 -10.92
CA GLY A 591 49.17 -0.75 -9.72
C GLY A 591 49.59 -2.22 -9.80
N LYS A 592 48.76 -3.10 -10.37
CA LYS A 592 49.09 -4.52 -10.58
C LYS A 592 50.19 -4.72 -11.61
N THR A 593 50.17 -4.00 -12.74
CA THR A 593 51.25 -4.08 -13.74
C THR A 593 52.58 -3.56 -13.18
N THR A 594 52.54 -2.48 -12.39
CA THR A 594 53.74 -1.93 -11.73
C THR A 594 54.30 -2.89 -10.68
N ARG A 595 53.45 -3.53 -9.86
CA ARG A 595 53.88 -4.56 -8.89
C ARG A 595 54.40 -5.83 -9.56
N ALA A 596 53.78 -6.28 -10.65
CA ALA A 596 54.26 -7.43 -11.42
C ALA A 596 55.61 -7.15 -12.09
N ALA A 597 55.81 -5.94 -12.61
CA ALA A 597 57.09 -5.50 -13.16
C ALA A 597 58.18 -5.40 -12.09
N GLN A 598 57.84 -4.90 -10.89
CA GLN A 598 58.76 -4.89 -9.74
C GLN A 598 59.10 -6.31 -9.25
N ALA A 599 58.12 -7.21 -9.14
CA ALA A 599 58.35 -8.60 -8.74
C ALA A 599 59.23 -9.37 -9.75
N ALA A 600 59.07 -9.11 -11.05
CA ALA A 600 59.92 -9.68 -12.11
C ALA A 600 61.35 -9.09 -12.11
N SER A 601 61.54 -7.86 -11.63
CA SER A 601 62.87 -7.26 -11.47
C SER A 601 63.63 -7.78 -10.25
N THR A 602 62.93 -8.27 -9.22
CA THR A 602 63.53 -8.87 -8.02
C THR A 602 63.87 -10.36 -8.15
N SER A 603 63.35 -11.08 -9.16
CA SER A 603 63.74 -12.47 -9.45
C SER A 603 64.97 -12.60 -10.33
N ALA A 604 65.50 -11.49 -10.86
CA ALA A 604 66.79 -11.41 -11.53
C ALA A 604 67.90 -10.92 -10.59
N GLY A 605 68.07 -11.60 -9.45
CA GLY A 605 69.23 -11.44 -8.57
C GLY A 605 70.41 -12.30 -9.03
N PRO A 606 71.67 -11.84 -8.87
CA PRO A 606 72.84 -12.42 -9.51
C PRO A 606 73.25 -13.77 -8.91
N SER A 607 73.61 -14.70 -9.79
CA SER A 607 74.27 -15.97 -9.46
C SER A 607 75.58 -15.71 -8.70
N THR A 608 75.67 -16.11 -7.41
CA THR A 608 76.95 -16.25 -6.71
C THR A 608 76.92 -17.36 -5.65
N ALA A 609 77.71 -18.41 -5.94
CA ALA A 609 78.56 -19.24 -5.06
C ALA A 609 77.95 -20.21 -3.99
N PRO A 610 78.64 -21.34 -3.69
CA PRO A 610 78.14 -22.50 -2.95
C PRO A 610 78.29 -22.37 -1.41
N PRO A 611 77.72 -23.28 -0.60
CA PRO A 611 77.39 -23.05 0.81
C PRO A 611 78.59 -23.30 1.75
N GLN A 612 78.70 -22.47 2.80
CA GLN A 612 79.54 -22.75 3.97
C GLN A 612 78.69 -23.22 5.17
N PRO A 613 79.25 -24.06 6.05
CA PRO A 613 78.51 -24.76 7.11
C PRO A 613 78.29 -23.90 8.37
N PRO A 614 77.35 -24.28 9.26
CA PRO A 614 76.88 -23.41 10.33
C PRO A 614 77.82 -23.41 11.53
N VAL A 615 78.12 -22.20 12.03
CA VAL A 615 78.75 -21.99 13.33
C VAL A 615 77.65 -21.75 14.36
N LEU A 616 77.66 -22.59 15.39
CA LEU A 616 76.80 -22.57 16.57
C LEU A 616 77.22 -21.47 17.59
N ILE A 617 76.40 -21.38 18.64
CA ILE A 617 76.63 -20.84 20.01
C ILE A 617 76.27 -19.33 20.20
N PRO A 618 75.86 -18.86 21.40
CA PRO A 618 74.56 -19.05 22.07
C PRO A 618 73.93 -17.73 22.62
N GLY A 619 72.61 -17.79 22.88
CA GLY A 619 71.95 -17.22 24.07
C GLY A 619 71.95 -15.70 24.30
N PHE A 620 70.75 -15.10 24.35
CA PHE A 620 70.25 -14.46 25.58
C PHE A 620 68.74 -14.23 25.47
N ALA A 621 68.05 -14.44 26.60
CA ALA A 621 66.61 -14.47 26.74
C ALA A 621 66.01 -13.07 27.02
N ALA A 622 64.76 -12.87 26.59
CA ALA A 622 63.73 -12.05 27.25
C ALA A 622 62.37 -12.42 26.62
N PHE A 623 61.55 -13.26 27.27
CA PHE A 623 60.42 -12.88 28.13
C PHE A 623 59.44 -11.87 27.50
N PHE A 624 58.34 -12.39 26.94
CA PHE A 624 56.97 -11.96 27.30
C PHE A 624 55.96 -13.06 26.91
N ASN A 625 55.42 -13.73 27.94
CA ASN A 625 54.12 -14.40 27.95
C ASN A 625 53.01 -13.35 27.71
N GLY A 626 51.83 -13.66 27.17
CA GLY A 626 51.28 -14.94 26.77
C GLY A 626 49.78 -14.83 26.39
N ALA A 627 49.24 -16.00 26.03
CA ALA A 627 47.83 -16.46 26.00
C ALA A 627 46.83 -15.70 25.09
N GLY A 628 45.95 -16.35 24.32
CA GLY A 628 45.56 -17.76 24.18
C GLY A 628 45.08 -18.04 22.73
N LEU A 629 45.24 -19.28 22.25
CA LEU A 629 44.20 -20.33 22.18
C LEU A 629 43.06 -19.95 21.21
N GLY A 630 42.80 -20.64 20.09
CA GLY A 630 43.21 -21.98 19.67
C GLY A 630 43.18 -22.13 18.14
N GLY A 631 44.01 -23.06 17.68
CA GLY A 631 44.15 -23.42 16.28
C GLY A 631 43.14 -24.47 15.79
N PRO A 632 43.23 -24.82 14.49
CA PRO A 632 42.22 -25.56 13.74
C PRO A 632 42.46 -27.08 13.77
N GLY A 633 41.38 -27.87 13.73
CA GLY A 633 41.43 -29.30 13.50
C GLY A 633 40.96 -29.65 12.09
N SER A 634 41.88 -30.11 11.24
CA SER A 634 41.59 -30.85 10.02
C SER A 634 42.04 -32.29 10.21
N GLY A 635 41.27 -33.25 9.71
CA GLY A 635 41.69 -34.65 9.63
C GLY A 635 40.53 -35.63 9.78
N GLY A 636 40.09 -36.21 8.67
CA GLY A 636 39.12 -37.29 8.64
C GLY A 636 38.91 -37.76 7.21
N MET A 637 39.76 -38.67 6.76
CA MET A 637 39.70 -39.37 5.48
C MET A 637 39.80 -40.85 5.83
N GLU A 638 38.72 -41.60 5.66
CA GLU A 638 38.72 -43.07 5.60
C GLU A 638 37.73 -43.51 4.51
N ASP A 639 38.27 -44.32 3.59
CA ASP A 639 37.60 -45.03 2.51
C ASP A 639 36.95 -46.34 3.01
N VAL A 640 36.10 -46.92 2.13
CA VAL A 640 35.66 -48.33 2.00
C VAL A 640 34.47 -48.74 2.91
N ASP A 641 33.34 -49.28 2.46
CA ASP A 641 32.94 -50.09 1.28
C ASP A 641 31.88 -49.46 0.36
#